data_AF-A0A428IZB8-F1
#
_entry.id   AF-A0A428IZB8-F1
#
_cell.length_a   1.000
_cell.length_b   1.000
_cell.length_c   1.000
_cell.angle_alpha   90.00
_cell.angle_beta   90.00
_cell.angle_gamma   90.00
#
_symmetry.space_group_name_H-M   'P 1'
#
loop_
_entity.id
_entity.type
_entity.pdbx_description
1 polymer ?
#
loop_
_entity_poly.entity_id
_entity_poly.type
_entity_poly.pdbx_seq_one_letter_code
_entity_poly.pdbx_strand_id
1 'polypeptide(L)'
;MDQETLFKTIRNREVVLWAGAGFSKYAGYPMGGGLVRHLFDTLSKAQQQQAREYAPSLDADGYPNMPLPAFASLFVNLFNGRLHELRKEVKAVYSARPKSLKTHQQVATIPFFEHIVTTNYDSLFEQAYGQDKLHIVTNGEQIPYQEPNKPTLYKVHGSLEDLNRLLITEEDYRAFYSKADHLLWGAIQALMASKTLLFVGYGLEDPNVLVLFERILDAVKGNMRGAYLVSPNLSQLRIDWLKRHNVTYIQSTGEQLIADLLQDLKDTAVPALKKGGIELGPTTQFLRNLGLNPTIKTSENGYHISQLTGVQGEVAGQVTLTVREDGRASLTQFQQGLSGLAYHIGPSQLVDFEWRVGGVNLGLEMGSLVFVRSHTIEKTVDIEFTGGLCIRDATLRIYSSPEQVDFLVYTDLHKVQIRVPKKNIHAKGFKYSATVSRRHRYTDSVDSGLLHARILQSLGRGEGIALYEDGERIWSKEETPRGLPFIKQGESLERNMQTLQVVEKGFNIRFRRFKLTGDDIDTAAELSYILQMKTRVSKAFKGYVDAVVEDPSKLPESQDQDVVVHQQLDTTYTLLGWKLRIEYEAAHVLKQARYKRRGKDKTAYRITSATRELHTLYGPEQATSVVEAGKPEPIQRLDKIEMETLHGDESE
;
A
#
# COMPACT_ATOMS: atom_id res chain seq x y z
N MET A 1 -3.29 10.39 30.82
CA MET A 1 -4.58 10.95 30.36
C MET A 1 -4.38 12.35 29.76
N ASP A 2 -3.65 13.26 30.44
CA ASP A 2 -3.46 14.63 29.94
C ASP A 2 -2.55 14.72 28.70
N GLN A 3 -1.44 13.97 28.66
CA GLN A 3 -0.53 13.94 27.51
C GLN A 3 -1.17 13.35 26.24
N GLU A 4 -1.97 12.28 26.40
CA GLU A 4 -2.70 11.66 25.28
C GLU A 4 -3.75 12.61 24.70
N THR A 5 -4.46 13.33 25.57
CA THR A 5 -5.40 14.39 25.16
C THR A 5 -4.67 15.48 24.38
N LEU A 6 -3.54 15.97 24.89
CA LEU A 6 -2.71 16.94 24.19
C LEU A 6 -2.30 16.45 22.78
N PHE A 7 -1.82 15.22 22.65
CA PHE A 7 -1.38 14.66 21.36
C PHE A 7 -2.54 14.53 20.37
N LYS A 8 -3.74 14.19 20.85
CA LYS A 8 -4.96 14.25 20.04
C LYS A 8 -5.27 15.67 19.58
N THR A 9 -5.21 16.66 20.46
CA THR A 9 -5.44 18.07 20.11
C THR A 9 -4.39 18.60 19.12
N ILE A 10 -3.13 18.15 19.22
CA ILE A 10 -2.09 18.47 18.24
C ILE A 10 -2.42 17.87 16.88
N ARG A 11 -2.82 16.60 16.80
CA ARG A 11 -3.24 15.96 15.53
C ARG A 11 -4.39 16.70 14.84
N ASN A 12 -5.27 17.32 15.61
CA ASN A 12 -6.37 18.17 15.13
C ASN A 12 -5.92 19.59 14.71
N ARG A 13 -4.63 19.93 14.82
CA ARG A 13 -4.07 21.26 14.51
C ARG A 13 -4.67 22.38 15.37
N GLU A 14 -5.05 22.06 16.60
CA GLU A 14 -5.69 23.00 17.52
C GLU A 14 -4.72 23.58 18.56
N VAL A 15 -3.42 23.28 18.44
CA VAL A 15 -2.38 23.70 19.40
C VAL A 15 -1.41 24.70 18.80
N VAL A 16 -1.09 25.74 19.58
CA VAL A 16 0.03 26.65 19.35
C VAL A 16 1.20 26.22 20.23
N LEU A 17 2.35 25.95 19.61
CA LEU A 17 3.58 25.68 20.36
C LEU A 17 4.20 27.00 20.82
N TRP A 18 4.33 27.19 22.12
CA TRP A 18 5.00 28.34 22.71
C TRP A 18 6.35 27.94 23.31
N ALA A 19 7.43 28.26 22.62
CA ALA A 19 8.80 27.92 23.00
C ALA A 19 9.50 29.07 23.72
N GLY A 20 10.09 28.76 24.88
CA GLY A 20 10.96 29.68 25.64
C GLY A 20 12.42 29.27 25.62
N ALA A 21 13.27 30.04 26.31
CA ALA A 21 14.72 29.85 26.26
C ALA A 21 15.17 28.48 26.79
N GLY A 22 14.37 27.86 27.67
CA GLY A 22 14.60 26.50 28.14
C GLY A 22 14.54 25.46 27.02
N PHE A 23 13.81 25.71 25.94
CA PHE A 23 13.72 24.82 24.78
C PHE A 23 14.99 24.84 23.92
N SER A 24 15.82 25.89 24.04
CA SER A 24 17.11 26.02 23.36
C SER A 24 18.31 25.58 24.21
N LYS A 25 18.09 25.21 25.48
CA LYS A 25 19.17 24.86 26.42
C LYS A 25 20.03 23.67 25.95
N TYR A 26 19.39 22.65 25.37
CA TYR A 26 20.09 21.46 24.86
C TYR A 26 21.04 21.78 23.69
N ALA A 27 20.74 22.86 22.95
CA ALA A 27 21.58 23.34 21.85
C ALA A 27 22.80 24.13 22.35
N GLY A 28 22.93 24.34 23.66
CA GLY A 28 24.04 25.05 24.29
C GLY A 28 23.82 26.55 24.43
N TYR A 29 22.62 27.06 24.17
CA TYR A 29 22.32 28.47 24.37
C TYR A 29 21.90 28.79 25.82
N PRO A 30 22.32 29.95 26.36
CA PRO A 30 22.00 30.33 27.71
C PRO A 30 20.54 30.78 27.83
N MET A 31 19.96 30.49 29.01
CA MET A 31 18.74 31.16 29.47
C MET A 31 19.07 32.59 29.92
N GLY A 32 18.06 33.40 30.28
CA GLY A 32 18.25 34.81 30.67
C GLY A 32 19.34 35.03 31.71
N GLY A 33 19.36 34.26 32.79
CA GLY A 33 20.44 34.35 33.80
C GLY A 33 21.83 34.02 33.26
N GLY A 34 21.94 33.06 32.33
CA GLY A 34 23.21 32.76 31.67
C GLY A 34 23.68 33.90 30.75
N LEU A 35 22.76 34.61 30.11
CA LEU A 35 23.08 35.80 29.31
C LEU A 35 23.52 36.96 30.20
N VAL A 36 22.91 37.15 31.39
CA VAL A 36 23.38 38.12 32.39
C VAL A 36 24.84 37.85 32.76
N ARG A 37 25.19 36.58 33.03
CA ARG A 37 26.57 36.19 33.35
C ARG A 37 27.54 36.50 32.20
N HIS A 38 27.17 36.13 30.97
CA HIS A 38 27.98 36.45 29.78
C HIS A 38 28.21 37.96 29.63
N LEU A 39 27.14 38.76 29.71
CA LEU A 39 27.23 40.21 29.61
C LEU A 39 28.07 40.81 30.74
N PHE A 40 27.99 40.28 31.95
CA PHE A 40 28.83 40.71 33.06
C PHE A 40 30.32 40.39 32.83
N ASP A 41 30.62 39.21 32.27
CA ASP A 41 31.99 38.77 31.99
C ASP A 41 32.66 39.59 30.88
N THR A 42 31.91 40.24 30.00
CA THR A 42 32.46 41.13 28.96
C THR A 42 32.77 42.55 29.46
N LEU A 43 32.32 42.92 30.66
CA LEU A 43 32.60 44.22 31.26
C LEU A 43 34.05 44.31 31.75
N SER A 44 34.62 45.52 31.72
CA SER A 44 35.89 45.79 32.40
C SER A 44 35.78 45.63 33.92
N LYS A 45 36.89 45.39 34.63
CA LYS A 45 36.89 45.25 36.10
C LYS A 45 36.22 46.44 36.83
N ALA A 46 36.42 47.66 36.31
CA ALA A 46 35.78 48.86 36.85
C ALA A 46 34.26 48.86 36.64
N GLN A 47 33.79 48.49 35.46
CA GLN A 47 32.36 48.36 35.17
C GLN A 47 31.71 47.20 35.94
N GLN A 48 32.42 46.09 36.13
CA GLN A 48 31.96 44.99 36.99
C GLN A 48 31.75 45.44 38.44
N GLN A 49 32.67 46.26 38.97
CA GLN A 49 32.50 46.85 40.30
C GLN A 49 31.27 47.77 40.35
N GLN A 50 31.11 48.67 39.37
CA GLN A 50 29.92 49.54 39.29
C GLN A 50 28.61 48.74 39.18
N ALA A 51 28.61 47.65 38.41
CA ALA A 51 27.44 46.78 38.29
C ALA A 51 27.08 46.10 39.62
N ARG A 52 28.08 45.68 40.40
CA ARG A 52 27.88 45.10 41.75
C ARG A 52 27.40 46.13 42.77
N GLU A 53 27.87 47.38 42.65
CA GLU A 53 27.39 48.49 43.49
C GLU A 53 25.93 48.82 43.20
N TYR A 54 25.51 48.79 41.92
CA TYR A 54 24.11 48.99 41.52
C TYR A 54 23.21 47.80 41.87
N ALA A 55 23.70 46.57 41.69
CA ALA A 55 22.99 45.32 41.94
C ALA A 55 23.69 44.50 43.04
N PRO A 56 23.47 44.83 44.34
CA PRO A 56 24.20 44.21 45.44
C PRO A 56 23.78 42.76 45.71
N SER A 57 22.61 42.34 45.22
CA SER A 57 22.17 40.94 45.28
C SER A 57 22.93 40.13 44.23
N LEU A 58 23.72 39.15 44.70
CA LEU A 58 24.50 38.26 43.86
C LEU A 58 23.99 36.82 43.95
N ASP A 59 24.16 36.06 42.88
CA ASP A 59 23.93 34.63 42.88
C ASP A 59 25.09 33.87 43.55
N ALA A 60 24.96 32.55 43.69
CA ALA A 60 25.95 31.70 44.36
C ALA A 60 27.35 31.75 43.72
N ASP A 61 27.43 32.11 42.44
CA ASP A 61 28.69 32.21 41.68
C ASP A 61 29.23 33.65 41.66
N GLY A 62 28.58 34.57 42.39
CA GLY A 62 29.00 35.95 42.53
C GLY A 62 28.61 36.84 41.36
N TYR A 63 27.60 36.49 40.55
CA TYR A 63 27.09 37.33 39.47
C TYR A 63 25.84 38.13 39.91
N PRO A 64 25.52 39.27 39.29
CA PRO A 64 24.29 40.02 39.58
C PRO A 64 23.04 39.14 39.46
N ASN A 65 22.30 39.00 40.55
CA ASN A 65 21.06 38.23 40.61
C ASN A 65 19.86 39.15 40.35
N MET A 66 19.61 39.43 39.08
CA MET A 66 18.50 40.28 38.64
C MET A 66 17.95 39.81 37.29
N PRO A 67 16.70 40.16 36.94
CA PRO A 67 16.11 39.82 35.65
C PRO A 67 16.93 40.36 34.48
N LEU A 68 16.97 39.60 33.38
CA LEU A 68 17.70 39.97 32.17
C LEU A 68 17.38 41.41 31.70
N PRO A 69 16.11 41.87 31.64
CA PRO A 69 15.84 43.20 31.14
C PRO A 69 16.44 44.33 31.97
N ALA A 70 16.40 44.17 33.29
CA ALA A 70 16.99 45.13 34.21
C ALA A 70 18.53 45.17 34.07
N PHE A 71 19.17 44.00 33.94
CA PHE A 71 20.62 43.95 33.73
C PHE A 71 21.02 44.48 32.35
N ALA A 72 20.21 44.22 31.31
CA ALA A 72 20.45 44.73 29.97
C ALA A 72 20.39 46.28 29.93
N SER A 73 19.44 46.90 30.62
CA SER A 73 19.40 48.37 30.78
C SER A 73 20.62 48.89 31.53
N LEU A 74 21.04 48.21 32.62
CA LEU A 74 22.27 48.55 33.33
C LEU A 74 23.51 48.46 32.43
N PHE A 75 23.63 47.37 31.65
CA PHE A 75 24.73 47.17 30.70
C PHE A 75 24.80 48.33 29.71
N VAL A 76 23.68 48.72 29.11
CA VAL A 76 23.63 49.85 28.17
C VAL A 76 24.09 51.16 28.83
N ASN A 77 23.68 51.40 30.08
CA ASN A 77 24.12 52.57 30.84
C ASN A 77 25.62 52.56 31.14
N LEU A 78 26.20 51.40 31.47
CA LEU A 78 27.65 51.23 31.66
C LEU A 78 28.46 51.50 30.37
N PHE A 79 27.82 51.48 29.21
CA PHE A 79 28.39 51.88 27.92
C PHE A 79 27.90 53.26 27.44
N ASN A 80 27.42 54.13 28.34
CA ASN A 80 26.93 55.48 28.06
C ASN A 80 25.75 55.51 27.06
N GLY A 81 24.81 54.58 27.19
CA GLY A 81 23.61 54.53 26.34
C GLY A 81 23.80 53.82 24.99
N ARG A 82 24.96 53.20 24.75
CA ARG A 82 25.25 52.54 23.47
C ARG A 82 24.59 51.15 23.37
N LEU A 83 23.34 51.12 22.90
CA LEU A 83 22.60 49.88 22.60
C LEU A 83 23.33 48.92 21.65
N HIS A 84 24.18 49.45 20.77
CA HIS A 84 24.98 48.64 19.85
C HIS A 84 25.86 47.61 20.58
N GLU A 85 26.44 47.97 21.74
CA GLU A 85 27.30 47.05 22.50
C GLU A 85 26.50 45.87 23.05
N LEU A 86 25.31 46.11 23.59
CA LEU A 86 24.41 45.05 24.05
C LEU A 86 24.03 44.12 22.89
N ARG A 87 23.56 44.69 21.78
CA ARG A 87 23.11 43.94 20.60
C ARG A 87 24.23 43.11 19.98
N LYS A 88 25.46 43.62 19.99
CA LYS A 88 26.66 42.89 19.56
C LYS A 88 26.89 41.64 20.40
N GLU A 89 26.82 41.75 21.73
CA GLU A 89 27.00 40.61 22.62
C GLU A 89 25.87 39.58 22.51
N VAL A 90 24.61 40.04 22.44
CA VAL A 90 23.45 39.15 22.19
C VAL A 90 23.63 38.39 20.88
N LYS A 91 24.02 39.08 19.80
CA LYS A 91 24.30 38.43 18.51
C LYS A 91 25.46 37.44 18.61
N ALA A 92 26.54 37.78 19.31
CA ALA A 92 27.68 36.88 19.48
C ALA A 92 27.29 35.57 20.16
N VAL A 93 26.48 35.64 21.22
CA VAL A 93 25.99 34.47 21.96
C VAL A 93 25.09 33.59 21.10
N TYR A 94 24.04 34.15 20.50
CA TYR A 94 22.99 33.36 19.84
C TYR A 94 23.28 33.08 18.36
N SER A 95 24.32 33.66 17.77
CA SER A 95 24.83 33.26 16.44
C SER A 95 25.88 32.13 16.54
N ALA A 96 26.29 31.74 17.74
CA ALA A 96 27.22 30.63 17.93
C ALA A 96 26.63 29.32 17.38
N ARG A 97 27.47 28.45 16.81
CA ARG A 97 27.01 27.17 16.25
C ARG A 97 26.35 26.32 17.35
N PRO A 98 25.12 25.83 17.14
CA PRO A 98 24.43 25.02 18.15
C PRO A 98 25.12 23.67 18.32
N LYS A 99 25.14 23.17 19.56
CA LYS A 99 25.65 21.82 19.89
C LYS A 99 24.78 20.72 19.28
N SER A 100 23.49 20.98 19.09
CA SER A 100 22.54 20.04 18.51
C SER A 100 21.32 20.78 17.96
N LEU A 101 20.75 20.28 16.87
CA LEU A 101 19.47 20.72 16.31
C LEU A 101 18.35 19.68 16.48
N LYS A 102 18.64 18.55 17.15
CA LYS A 102 17.79 17.35 17.15
C LYS A 102 16.32 17.63 17.47
N THR A 103 16.03 18.31 18.58
CA THR A 103 14.63 18.53 19.01
C THR A 103 13.89 19.49 18.08
N HIS A 104 14.53 20.59 17.64
CA HIS A 104 13.93 21.49 16.66
C HIS A 104 13.71 20.78 15.31
N GLN A 105 14.61 19.88 14.88
CA GLN A 105 14.40 19.03 13.70
C GLN A 105 13.22 18.06 13.87
N GLN A 106 13.01 17.52 15.07
CA GLN A 106 11.84 16.70 15.36
C GLN A 106 10.55 17.54 15.28
N VAL A 107 10.54 18.78 15.79
CA VAL A 107 9.40 19.69 15.60
C VAL A 107 9.16 19.96 14.11
N ALA A 108 10.22 20.24 13.34
CA ALA A 108 10.13 20.43 11.89
C ALA A 108 9.60 19.20 11.13
N THR A 109 9.75 18.00 11.69
CA THR A 109 9.18 16.77 11.13
C THR A 109 7.67 16.70 11.31
N ILE A 110 7.09 17.42 12.28
CA ILE A 110 5.69 17.37 12.71
C ILE A 110 4.90 18.53 12.07
N PRO A 111 4.15 18.31 10.98
CA PRO A 111 3.42 19.36 10.26
C PRO A 111 2.07 19.72 10.90
N PHE A 112 1.86 19.35 12.16
CA PHE A 112 0.60 19.57 12.89
C PHE A 112 0.61 20.85 13.73
N PHE A 113 1.78 21.46 13.93
CA PHE A 113 1.90 22.79 14.50
C PHE A 113 1.79 23.85 13.40
N GLU A 114 0.61 24.45 13.24
CA GLU A 114 0.40 25.55 12.29
C GLU A 114 1.10 26.83 12.74
N HIS A 115 1.16 27.04 14.05
CA HIS A 115 1.68 28.25 14.65
C HIS A 115 2.64 27.90 15.77
N ILE A 116 3.83 28.48 15.69
CA ILE A 116 4.87 28.42 16.70
C ILE A 116 5.12 29.85 17.15
N VAL A 117 5.09 30.08 18.46
CA VAL A 117 5.45 31.35 19.08
C VAL A 117 6.72 31.13 19.87
N THR A 118 7.70 32.00 19.71
CA THR A 118 8.94 31.93 20.48
C THR A 118 9.34 33.29 21.04
N THR A 119 9.86 33.25 22.26
CA THR A 119 10.51 34.39 22.93
C THR A 119 12.03 34.36 22.76
N ASN A 120 12.55 33.39 22.01
CA ASN A 120 13.98 33.18 21.83
C ASN A 120 14.53 34.02 20.69
N TYR A 121 15.74 34.53 20.89
CA TYR A 121 16.46 35.29 19.87
C TYR A 121 17.11 34.41 18.82
N ASP A 122 17.53 33.19 19.20
CA ASP A 122 18.22 32.23 18.34
C ASP A 122 17.44 31.87 17.05
N SER A 123 18.13 31.22 16.11
CA SER A 123 17.56 30.81 14.82
C SER A 123 17.38 29.29 14.68
N LEU A 124 17.16 28.56 15.79
CA LEU A 124 17.12 27.10 15.77
C LEU A 124 15.92 26.54 14.99
N PHE A 125 14.76 27.19 15.07
CA PHE A 125 13.59 26.78 14.27
C PHE A 125 13.86 26.99 12.78
N GLU A 126 14.38 28.15 12.41
CA GLU A 126 14.73 28.52 11.04
C GLU A 126 15.75 27.54 10.46
N GLN A 127 16.80 27.20 11.21
CA GLN A 127 17.81 26.20 10.82
C GLN A 127 17.21 24.79 10.68
N ALA A 128 16.26 24.41 11.54
CA ALA A 128 15.66 23.08 11.52
C ALA A 128 14.63 22.88 10.40
N TYR A 129 13.82 23.90 10.10
CA TYR A 129 12.85 23.85 8.99
C TYR A 129 13.51 24.07 7.62
N GLY A 130 14.52 24.94 7.54
CA GLY A 130 15.11 25.41 6.29
C GLY A 130 14.33 26.58 5.67
N GLN A 131 14.96 27.28 4.72
CA GLN A 131 14.53 28.62 4.27
C GLN A 131 13.13 28.67 3.61
N ASP A 132 12.64 27.58 3.03
CA ASP A 132 11.38 27.60 2.27
C ASP A 132 10.19 26.95 3.00
N LYS A 133 10.40 26.37 4.19
CA LYS A 133 9.37 25.55 4.87
C LYS A 133 8.72 26.23 6.07
N LEU A 134 9.12 27.44 6.41
CA LEU A 134 8.67 28.15 7.60
C LEU A 134 8.42 29.63 7.25
N HIS A 135 7.24 30.13 7.57
CA HIS A 135 6.95 31.57 7.46
C HIS A 135 7.39 32.27 8.74
N ILE A 136 8.28 33.26 8.65
CA ILE A 136 8.85 33.94 9.82
C ILE A 136 8.19 35.32 9.98
N VAL A 137 7.63 35.57 11.16
CA VAL A 137 6.99 36.83 11.53
C VAL A 137 7.70 37.42 12.75
N THR A 138 8.37 38.54 12.53
CA THR A 138 9.10 39.32 13.54
C THR A 138 8.46 40.69 13.81
N ASN A 139 7.54 41.12 12.94
CA ASN A 139 6.82 42.39 13.04
C ASN A 139 5.46 42.34 12.31
N GLY A 140 4.63 43.35 12.52
CA GLY A 140 3.28 43.44 11.95
C GLY A 140 3.21 43.46 10.41
N GLU A 141 4.23 43.97 9.72
CA GLU A 141 4.23 44.11 8.24
C GLU A 141 4.33 42.75 7.53
N GLN A 142 4.81 41.71 8.23
CA GLN A 142 5.01 40.36 7.70
C GLN A 142 3.78 39.46 7.82
N ILE A 143 2.75 39.89 8.55
CA ILE A 143 1.52 39.10 8.79
C ILE A 143 0.71 38.88 7.50
N PRO A 144 0.49 39.88 6.61
CA PRO A 144 -0.33 39.69 5.41
C PRO A 144 0.24 38.67 4.40
N TYR A 145 1.53 38.33 4.51
CA TYR A 145 2.23 37.44 3.59
C TYR A 145 2.28 35.97 4.07
N GLN A 146 1.49 35.61 5.09
CA GLN A 146 1.40 34.24 5.59
C GLN A 146 0.88 33.28 4.51
N GLU A 147 1.61 32.18 4.31
CA GLU A 147 1.24 31.14 3.35
C GLU A 147 0.41 30.01 4.02
N PRO A 148 -0.76 29.62 3.48
CA PRO A 148 -1.65 28.62 4.09
C PRO A 148 -1.06 27.22 4.30
N ASN A 149 0.03 26.88 3.59
CA ASN A 149 0.65 25.55 3.60
C ASN A 149 2.00 25.51 4.30
N LYS A 150 2.38 26.58 5.03
CA LYS A 150 3.61 26.64 5.82
C LYS A 150 3.27 26.96 7.27
N PRO A 151 3.91 26.29 8.24
CA PRO A 151 3.84 26.73 9.62
C PRO A 151 4.38 28.16 9.75
N THR A 152 3.78 28.93 10.66
CA THR A 152 4.23 30.29 10.96
C THR A 152 4.96 30.33 12.29
N LEU A 153 6.18 30.85 12.27
CA LEU A 153 6.98 31.17 13.45
C LEU A 153 6.85 32.65 13.80
N TYR A 154 6.27 32.96 14.95
CA TYR A 154 6.21 34.29 15.51
C TYR A 154 7.35 34.49 16.52
N LYS A 155 8.26 35.43 16.26
CA LYS A 155 9.36 35.80 17.16
C LYS A 155 9.01 37.09 17.89
N VAL A 156 8.40 36.97 19.06
CA VAL A 156 7.77 38.11 19.75
C VAL A 156 8.77 39.06 20.41
N HIS A 157 10.00 38.61 20.66
CA HIS A 157 11.08 39.46 21.18
C HIS A 157 12.09 39.90 20.11
N GLY A 158 11.73 39.76 18.84
CA GLY A 158 12.60 40.09 17.70
C GLY A 158 13.51 38.95 17.28
N SER A 159 14.44 39.24 16.37
CA SER A 159 15.35 38.27 15.74
C SER A 159 16.76 38.84 15.56
N LEU A 160 17.76 37.97 15.44
CA LEU A 160 19.15 38.37 15.18
C LEU A 160 19.38 39.00 13.79
N GLU A 161 18.40 38.83 12.88
CA GLU A 161 18.42 39.45 11.54
C GLU A 161 18.20 40.96 11.60
N ASP A 162 17.33 41.42 12.50
CA ASP A 162 17.09 42.84 12.77
C ASP A 162 17.30 43.16 14.26
N LEU A 163 18.56 43.43 14.60
CA LEU A 163 18.96 43.76 15.96
C LEU A 163 18.26 45.01 16.50
N ASN A 164 17.73 45.89 15.64
CA ASN A 164 17.09 47.12 16.07
C ASN A 164 15.72 46.89 16.71
N ARG A 165 15.10 45.74 16.44
CA ARG A 165 13.79 45.33 16.95
C ARG A 165 13.86 44.31 18.09
N LEU A 166 15.07 44.00 18.59
CA LEU A 166 15.22 43.12 19.74
C LEU A 166 14.60 43.76 20.97
N LEU A 167 13.71 43.02 21.64
CA LEU A 167 13.17 43.38 22.95
C LEU A 167 14.02 42.72 24.02
N ILE A 168 14.83 43.52 24.71
CA ILE A 168 15.72 43.01 25.75
C ILE A 168 15.85 43.94 26.95
N THR A 169 15.93 45.26 26.78
CA THR A 169 16.04 46.23 27.89
C THR A 169 14.68 46.57 28.49
N GLU A 170 14.62 47.07 29.72
CA GLU A 170 13.36 47.58 30.28
C GLU A 170 12.73 48.69 29.44
N GLU A 171 13.56 49.54 28.82
CA GLU A 171 13.11 50.57 27.88
C GLU A 171 12.42 49.96 26.67
N ASP A 172 12.98 48.87 26.11
CA ASP A 172 12.36 48.16 24.98
C ASP A 172 10.99 47.61 25.36
N TYR A 173 10.88 46.94 26.51
CA TYR A 173 9.61 46.41 27.01
C TYR A 173 8.58 47.53 27.27
N ARG A 174 8.99 48.65 27.88
CA ARG A 174 8.11 49.82 28.09
C ARG A 174 7.65 50.44 26.77
N ALA A 175 8.56 50.61 25.81
CA ALA A 175 8.24 51.17 24.50
C ALA A 175 7.30 50.25 23.70
N PHE A 176 7.49 48.93 23.80
CA PHE A 176 6.67 47.92 23.17
C PHE A 176 5.18 48.04 23.52
N TYR A 177 4.85 48.38 24.78
CA TYR A 177 3.47 48.64 25.21
C TYR A 177 2.82 49.89 24.58
N SER A 178 3.62 50.82 24.07
CA SER A 178 3.13 52.17 23.76
C SER A 178 2.73 52.38 22.30
N LYS A 179 3.48 51.87 21.29
CA LYS A 179 3.21 52.19 19.86
C LYS A 179 3.68 51.21 18.76
N ALA A 180 4.60 50.27 18.97
CA ALA A 180 5.42 49.76 17.84
C ALA A 180 4.94 48.48 17.11
N ASP A 181 4.16 47.58 17.71
CA ASP A 181 3.80 46.28 17.08
C ASP A 181 2.41 45.73 17.48
N HIS A 182 1.40 46.60 17.53
CA HIS A 182 0.01 46.21 17.85
C HIS A 182 -0.53 45.08 16.98
N LEU A 183 -0.11 44.98 15.72
CA LEU A 183 -0.57 43.93 14.80
C LEU A 183 0.00 42.56 15.14
N LEU A 184 1.31 42.47 15.43
CA LEU A 184 1.94 41.22 15.87
C LEU A 184 1.28 40.72 17.15
N TRP A 185 1.11 41.60 18.13
CA TRP A 185 0.47 41.22 19.38
C TRP A 185 -1.01 40.90 19.23
N GLY A 186 -1.73 41.60 18.35
CA GLY A 186 -3.10 41.26 18.00
C GLY A 186 -3.23 39.86 17.39
N ALA A 187 -2.29 39.45 16.54
CA ALA A 187 -2.23 38.09 16.02
C ALA A 187 -1.96 37.06 17.13
N ILE A 188 -1.00 37.33 18.03
CA ILE A 188 -0.72 36.47 19.19
C ILE A 188 -1.95 36.36 20.11
N GLN A 189 -2.62 37.48 20.38
CA GLN A 189 -3.86 37.53 21.16
C GLN A 189 -4.96 36.66 20.53
N ALA A 190 -5.14 36.76 19.21
CA ALA A 190 -6.12 35.95 18.49
C ALA A 190 -5.79 34.45 18.58
N LEU A 191 -4.52 34.08 18.47
CA LEU A 191 -4.06 32.70 18.65
C LEU A 191 -4.32 32.18 20.07
N MET A 192 -3.95 32.97 21.08
CA MET A 192 -4.20 32.64 22.49
C MET A 192 -5.69 32.48 22.77
N ALA A 193 -6.55 33.33 22.21
CA ALA A 193 -8.00 33.25 22.42
C ALA A 193 -8.66 32.07 21.69
N SER A 194 -8.10 31.59 20.57
CA SER A 194 -8.76 30.63 19.67
C SER A 194 -8.18 29.22 19.67
N LYS A 195 -6.97 29.00 20.20
CA LYS A 195 -6.25 27.73 20.17
C LYS A 195 -5.81 27.30 21.58
N THR A 196 -5.51 26.02 21.74
CA THR A 196 -4.88 25.46 22.94
C THR A 196 -3.41 25.87 22.98
N LEU A 197 -2.91 26.36 24.11
CA LEU A 197 -1.51 26.77 24.25
C LEU A 197 -0.65 25.64 24.82
N LEU A 198 0.53 25.42 24.24
CA LEU A 198 1.52 24.47 24.75
C LEU A 198 2.83 25.21 25.06
N PHE A 199 3.07 25.52 26.33
CA PHE A 199 4.29 26.14 26.81
C PHE A 199 5.38 25.11 27.06
N VAL A 200 6.52 25.25 26.37
CA VAL A 200 7.68 24.37 26.50
C VAL A 200 8.95 25.19 26.68
N GLY A 201 9.73 24.86 27.71
CA GLY A 201 10.96 25.63 28.03
C GLY A 201 10.68 27.08 28.41
N TYR A 202 9.45 27.35 28.84
CA TYR A 202 8.94 28.68 29.14
C TYR A 202 8.28 28.66 30.52
N GLY A 203 8.83 29.44 31.46
CA GLY A 203 8.39 29.43 32.87
C GLY A 203 7.04 30.13 33.11
N LEU A 204 6.49 30.82 32.11
CA LEU A 204 5.32 31.70 32.26
C LEU A 204 5.56 32.74 33.37
N GLU A 205 6.76 33.31 33.38
CA GLU A 205 7.22 34.32 34.36
C GLU A 205 7.43 35.68 33.71
N ASP A 206 7.32 35.76 32.37
CA ASP A 206 7.36 37.02 31.65
C ASP A 206 6.12 37.84 32.00
N PRO A 207 6.28 39.02 32.62
CA PRO A 207 5.14 39.85 32.98
C PRO A 207 4.27 40.24 31.79
N ASN A 208 4.85 40.35 30.58
CA ASN A 208 4.11 40.77 29.39
C ASN A 208 3.16 39.67 28.91
N VAL A 209 3.64 38.43 28.88
CA VAL A 209 2.82 37.28 28.48
C VAL A 209 1.80 36.95 29.55
N LEU A 210 2.15 37.08 30.83
CA LEU A 210 1.22 36.89 31.94
C LEU A 210 0.07 37.90 31.91
N VAL A 211 0.37 39.20 31.82
CA VAL A 211 -0.65 40.25 31.74
C VAL A 211 -1.55 40.04 30.53
N LEU A 212 -0.99 39.62 29.39
CA LEU A 212 -1.80 39.32 28.22
C LEU A 212 -2.71 38.11 28.46
N PHE A 213 -2.14 37.03 28.97
CA PHE A 213 -2.86 35.79 29.26
C PHE A 213 -4.03 36.04 30.21
N GLU A 214 -3.81 36.80 31.30
CA GLU A 214 -4.84 37.22 32.25
C GLU A 214 -5.91 38.09 31.58
N ARG A 215 -5.52 39.09 30.78
CA ARG A 215 -6.47 39.92 30.03
C ARG A 215 -7.36 39.11 29.09
N ILE A 216 -6.80 38.10 28.43
CA ILE A 216 -7.56 37.22 27.54
C ILE A 216 -8.51 36.34 28.35
N LEU A 217 -8.03 35.71 29.43
CA LEU A 217 -8.85 34.92 30.34
C LEU A 217 -10.06 35.70 30.85
N ASP A 218 -9.84 36.96 31.26
CA ASP A 218 -10.91 37.87 31.69
C ASP A 218 -11.87 38.21 30.55
N ALA A 219 -11.34 38.57 29.37
CA ALA A 219 -12.14 38.95 28.21
C ALA A 219 -13.05 37.82 27.71
N VAL A 220 -12.60 36.56 27.81
CA VAL A 220 -13.38 35.38 27.44
C VAL A 220 -14.17 34.79 28.62
N LYS A 221 -14.22 35.49 29.77
CA LYS A 221 -14.94 35.08 30.98
C LYS A 221 -14.59 33.67 31.45
N GLY A 222 -13.32 33.28 31.35
CA GLY A 222 -12.83 31.96 31.73
C GLY A 222 -13.09 30.85 30.71
N ASN A 223 -13.78 31.09 29.59
CA ASN A 223 -14.04 30.09 28.54
C ASN A 223 -12.87 29.95 27.53
N MET A 224 -11.63 30.17 27.97
CA MET A 224 -10.46 29.98 27.13
C MET A 224 -10.26 28.48 26.87
N ARG A 225 -9.77 28.11 25.68
CA ARG A 225 -9.24 26.76 25.48
C ARG A 225 -8.12 26.50 26.49
N GLY A 226 -8.04 25.29 27.02
CA GLY A 226 -7.04 24.96 28.05
C GLY A 226 -5.60 25.22 27.56
N ALA A 227 -4.68 25.39 28.51
CA ALA A 227 -3.26 25.50 28.22
C ALA A 227 -2.48 24.36 28.89
N TYR A 228 -1.30 24.06 28.37
CA TYR A 228 -0.38 23.07 28.92
C TYR A 228 0.96 23.72 29.18
N LEU A 229 1.58 23.41 30.32
CA LEU A 229 2.95 23.80 30.62
C LEU A 229 3.78 22.54 30.87
N VAL A 230 4.86 22.41 30.10
CA VAL A 230 5.80 21.28 30.19
C VAL A 230 7.09 21.75 30.85
N SER A 231 7.38 21.16 32.01
CA SER A 231 8.58 21.46 32.78
C SER A 231 9.01 20.25 33.62
N PRO A 232 10.33 19.96 33.75
CA PRO A 232 10.80 18.76 34.43
C PRO A 232 10.45 18.77 35.93
N ASN A 233 10.43 19.94 36.57
CA ASN A 233 10.13 20.09 37.99
C ASN A 233 9.48 21.45 38.26
N LEU A 234 8.41 21.45 39.06
CA LEU A 234 7.77 22.65 39.60
C LEU A 234 7.42 22.44 41.08
N SER A 235 7.39 23.53 41.85
CA SER A 235 6.89 23.48 43.22
C SER A 235 5.38 23.27 43.25
N GLN A 236 4.87 22.65 44.32
CA GLN A 236 3.42 22.42 44.46
C GLN A 236 2.62 23.73 44.39
N LEU A 237 3.14 24.80 44.99
CA LEU A 237 2.53 26.14 44.93
C LEU A 237 2.37 26.65 43.48
N ARG A 238 3.37 26.41 42.63
CA ARG A 238 3.31 26.81 41.22
C ARG A 238 2.31 25.95 40.45
N ILE A 239 2.25 24.66 40.72
CA ILE A 239 1.26 23.75 40.12
C ILE A 239 -0.17 24.19 40.47
N ASP A 240 -0.43 24.53 41.73
CA ASP A 240 -1.75 25.00 42.16
C ASP A 240 -2.11 26.37 41.59
N TRP A 241 -1.11 27.24 41.39
CA TRP A 241 -1.29 28.49 40.65
C TRP A 241 -1.67 28.21 39.18
N LEU A 242 -0.98 27.30 38.50
CA LEU A 242 -1.28 26.94 37.10
C LEU A 242 -2.71 26.40 36.94
N LYS A 243 -3.14 25.51 37.84
CA LYS A 243 -4.51 24.95 37.83
C LYS A 243 -5.59 26.03 37.94
N ARG A 244 -5.39 27.05 38.79
CA ARG A 244 -6.33 28.18 38.93
C ARG A 244 -6.43 29.03 37.67
N HIS A 245 -5.41 29.00 36.82
CA HIS A 245 -5.37 29.75 35.56
C HIS A 245 -5.65 28.85 34.34
N ASN A 246 -6.29 27.69 34.54
CA ASN A 246 -6.63 26.74 33.47
C ASN A 246 -5.41 26.22 32.67
N VAL A 247 -4.26 26.09 33.35
CA VAL A 247 -3.02 25.54 32.78
C VAL A 247 -2.73 24.17 33.39
N THR A 248 -2.73 23.15 32.54
CA THR A 248 -2.40 21.77 32.90
C THR A 248 -0.88 21.58 32.93
N TYR A 249 -0.35 21.11 34.05
CA TYR A 249 1.08 20.82 34.19
C TYR A 249 1.40 19.41 33.68
N ILE A 250 2.41 19.30 32.81
CA ILE A 250 3.00 18.04 32.37
C ILE A 250 4.44 17.99 32.87
N GLN A 251 4.73 17.01 33.73
CA GLN A 251 6.07 16.77 34.23
C GLN A 251 6.91 16.04 33.18
N SER A 252 7.59 16.80 32.32
CA SER A 252 8.48 16.28 31.27
C SER A 252 9.45 17.37 30.82
N THR A 253 10.47 17.00 30.04
CA THR A 253 11.30 17.97 29.32
C THR A 253 10.72 18.26 27.93
N GLY A 254 11.13 19.37 27.31
CA GLY A 254 10.70 19.66 25.94
C GLY A 254 11.17 18.61 24.95
N GLU A 255 12.40 18.12 25.14
CA GLU A 255 13.01 17.08 24.31
C GLU A 255 12.24 15.77 24.41
N GLN A 256 11.86 15.35 25.63
CA GLN A 256 11.11 14.11 25.82
C GLN A 256 9.69 14.23 25.27
N LEU A 257 8.98 15.34 25.54
CA LEU A 257 7.64 15.55 25.02
C LEU A 257 7.58 15.48 23.49
N ILE A 258 8.52 16.14 22.80
CA ILE A 258 8.56 16.13 21.33
C ILE A 258 8.94 14.74 20.80
N ALA A 259 9.82 14.02 21.49
CA ALA A 259 10.15 12.63 21.14
C ALA A 259 8.93 11.71 21.28
N ASP A 260 8.17 11.84 22.38
CA ASP A 260 6.96 11.08 22.63
C ASP A 260 5.86 11.40 21.60
N LEU A 261 5.67 12.68 21.28
CA LEU A 261 4.72 13.11 20.24
C LEU A 261 5.08 12.54 18.87
N LEU A 262 6.37 12.57 18.51
CA LEU A 262 6.82 12.00 17.24
C LEU A 262 6.54 10.49 17.19
N GLN A 263 6.72 9.78 18.30
CA GLN A 263 6.42 8.36 18.41
C GLN A 263 4.91 8.09 18.33
N ASP A 264 4.09 8.85 19.05
CA ASP A 264 2.62 8.76 18.97
C ASP A 264 2.12 8.98 17.53
N LEU A 265 2.67 9.95 16.81
CA LEU A 265 2.31 10.18 15.40
C LEU A 265 2.74 9.01 14.50
N LYS A 266 3.91 8.42 14.71
CA LYS A 266 4.32 7.21 13.99
C LYS A 266 3.39 6.03 14.26
N ASP A 267 2.84 5.95 15.46
CA ASP A 267 1.96 4.86 15.89
C ASP A 267 0.52 5.06 15.41
N THR A 268 0.06 6.31 15.32
CA THR A 268 -1.37 6.61 15.20
C THR A 268 -1.78 7.35 13.93
N ALA A 269 -0.88 8.05 13.23
CA ALA A 269 -1.27 8.91 12.10
C ALA A 269 -1.89 8.11 10.94
N VAL A 270 -1.27 7.01 10.52
CA VAL A 270 -1.80 6.16 9.44
C VAL A 270 -3.08 5.41 9.86
N PRO A 271 -3.16 4.77 11.05
CA PRO A 271 -4.42 4.21 11.54
C PRO A 271 -5.56 5.23 11.63
N ALA A 272 -5.28 6.45 12.10
CA ALA A 272 -6.28 7.51 12.20
C ALA A 272 -6.74 8.00 10.81
N LEU A 273 -5.83 8.04 9.83
CA LEU A 273 -6.15 8.45 8.46
C LEU A 273 -7.15 7.52 7.78
N LYS A 274 -7.06 6.21 8.04
CA LYS A 274 -8.03 5.21 7.54
C LYS A 274 -9.44 5.41 8.08
N LYS A 275 -9.56 5.99 9.27
CA LYS A 275 -10.82 6.24 9.98
C LYS A 275 -11.35 7.67 9.78
N GLY A 276 -10.67 8.48 8.95
CA GLY A 276 -11.00 9.90 8.77
C GLY A 276 -10.75 10.77 10.00
N GLY A 277 -9.98 10.29 10.99
CA GLY A 277 -9.73 10.97 12.26
C GLY A 277 -8.54 11.93 12.25
N ILE A 278 -7.87 12.10 11.10
CA ILE A 278 -6.74 13.02 10.91
C ILE A 278 -6.70 13.51 9.46
N GLU A 279 -6.22 14.73 9.25
CA GLU A 279 -6.19 15.35 7.91
C GLU A 279 -5.14 14.70 6.98
N LEU A 280 -5.51 14.56 5.70
CA LEU A 280 -4.66 13.94 4.68
C LEU A 280 -3.38 14.73 4.38
N GLY A 281 -3.49 16.05 4.20
CA GLY A 281 -2.37 16.91 3.79
C GLY A 281 -1.20 16.86 4.78
N PRO A 282 -1.42 17.24 6.05
CA PRO A 282 -0.42 17.15 7.11
C PRO A 282 0.12 15.73 7.30
N THR A 283 -0.75 14.70 7.26
CA THR A 283 -0.29 13.31 7.39
C THR A 283 0.64 12.89 6.24
N THR A 284 0.33 13.30 5.00
CA THR A 284 1.18 13.04 3.84
C THR A 284 2.53 13.76 3.98
N GLN A 285 2.51 15.01 4.44
CA GLN A 285 3.73 15.77 4.69
C GLN A 285 4.58 15.17 5.82
N PHE A 286 3.94 14.67 6.88
CA PHE A 286 4.60 13.98 7.98
C PHE A 286 5.37 12.75 7.48
N LEU A 287 4.73 11.90 6.68
CA LEU A 287 5.37 10.74 6.07
C LEU A 287 6.54 11.15 5.16
N ARG A 288 6.38 12.20 4.35
CA ARG A 288 7.47 12.73 3.51
C ARG A 288 8.62 13.28 4.32
N ASN A 289 8.36 13.96 5.43
CA ASN A 289 9.39 14.46 6.34
C ASN A 289 10.17 13.30 7.01
N LEU A 290 9.54 12.14 7.19
CA LEU A 290 10.21 10.90 7.62
C LEU A 290 10.98 10.18 6.49
N GLY A 291 11.01 10.73 5.28
CA GLY A 291 11.65 10.11 4.12
C GLY A 291 10.79 9.04 3.43
N LEU A 292 9.48 9.05 3.64
CA LEU A 292 8.54 8.07 3.08
C LEU A 292 7.64 8.70 2.01
N ASN A 293 7.35 7.96 0.95
CA ASN A 293 6.48 8.37 -0.14
C ASN A 293 5.22 7.48 -0.18
N PRO A 294 4.08 7.96 0.37
CA PRO A 294 2.84 7.21 0.36
C PRO A 294 2.11 7.32 -0.99
N THR A 295 1.57 6.21 -1.48
CA THR A 295 0.51 6.19 -2.50
C THR A 295 -0.83 6.00 -1.80
N ILE A 296 -1.74 6.94 -2.02
CA ILE A 296 -2.97 7.07 -1.25
C ILE A 296 -4.17 6.81 -2.16
N LYS A 297 -5.11 6.01 -1.67
CA LYS A 297 -6.39 5.74 -2.31
C LYS A 297 -7.53 6.18 -1.40
N THR A 298 -8.59 6.69 -1.99
CA THR A 298 -9.82 7.03 -1.26
C THR A 298 -10.60 5.76 -0.93
N SER A 299 -11.20 5.72 0.25
CA SER A 299 -12.10 4.65 0.72
C SER A 299 -13.36 5.28 1.32
N GLU A 300 -14.40 4.48 1.60
CA GLU A 300 -15.68 4.99 2.14
C GLU A 300 -15.53 5.77 3.46
N ASN A 301 -14.57 5.39 4.32
CA ASN A 301 -14.40 5.93 5.67
C ASN A 301 -13.14 6.80 5.86
N GLY A 302 -12.43 7.15 4.78
CA GLY A 302 -11.19 7.92 4.86
C GLY A 302 -10.20 7.57 3.74
N TYR A 303 -8.91 7.54 4.06
CA TYR A 303 -7.86 7.27 3.07
C TYR A 303 -7.05 6.03 3.43
N HIS A 304 -6.72 5.23 2.42
CA HIS A 304 -5.89 4.04 2.55
C HIS A 304 -4.54 4.24 1.87
N ILE A 305 -3.45 3.93 2.58
CA ILE A 305 -2.11 3.90 2.00
C ILE A 305 -1.94 2.55 1.30
N SER A 306 -2.01 2.53 -0.04
CA SER A 306 -1.85 1.31 -0.83
C SER A 306 -0.39 0.92 -1.05
N GLN A 307 0.53 1.87 -0.90
CA GLN A 307 1.96 1.66 -1.03
C GLN A 307 2.71 2.71 -0.21
N LEU A 308 3.84 2.34 0.40
CA LEU A 308 4.72 3.24 1.13
C LEU A 308 6.16 2.91 0.78
N THR A 309 6.82 3.76 0.00
CA THR A 309 8.22 3.56 -0.41
C THR A 309 9.14 4.56 0.29
N GLY A 310 10.45 4.31 0.28
CA GLY A 310 11.42 5.34 0.65
C GLY A 310 11.53 6.39 -0.45
N VAL A 311 11.74 7.66 -0.07
CA VAL A 311 12.01 8.75 -1.03
C VAL A 311 13.34 8.54 -1.76
N GLN A 312 14.32 7.90 -1.11
CA GLN A 312 15.67 7.65 -1.65
C GLN A 312 15.95 6.16 -1.95
N GLY A 313 14.92 5.32 -2.05
CA GLY A 313 15.06 3.89 -2.35
C GLY A 313 14.44 2.98 -1.30
N GLU A 314 15.16 1.93 -0.91
CA GLU A 314 14.67 0.93 0.03
C GLU A 314 14.40 1.52 1.43
N VAL A 315 13.30 1.08 2.03
CA VAL A 315 12.91 1.46 3.38
C VAL A 315 12.81 0.21 4.24
N ALA A 316 13.39 0.26 5.44
CA ALA A 316 13.28 -0.84 6.39
C ALA A 316 11.82 -1.06 6.82
N GLY A 317 11.35 -2.29 6.62
CA GLY A 317 10.11 -2.79 7.18
C GLY A 317 10.41 -3.68 8.39
N GLN A 318 9.66 -3.52 9.46
CA GLN A 318 9.67 -4.40 10.61
C GLN A 318 8.26 -4.98 10.79
N VAL A 319 8.17 -6.30 10.85
CA VAL A 319 6.94 -7.01 11.18
C VAL A 319 7.11 -7.62 12.56
N THR A 320 6.23 -7.26 13.48
CA THR A 320 6.12 -7.85 14.81
C THR A 320 4.80 -8.58 14.88
N LEU A 321 4.82 -9.84 15.33
CA LEU A 321 3.61 -10.64 15.42
C LEU A 321 3.68 -11.58 16.62
N THR A 322 2.52 -11.85 17.21
CA THR A 322 2.36 -12.82 18.29
C THR A 322 1.49 -13.96 17.78
N VAL A 323 1.97 -15.20 17.90
CA VAL A 323 1.27 -16.41 17.44
C VAL A 323 0.95 -17.28 18.65
N ARG A 324 -0.20 -17.98 18.60
CA ARG A 324 -0.55 -19.06 19.53
C ARG A 324 0.43 -20.23 19.43
N GLU A 325 0.41 -21.11 20.43
CA GLU A 325 1.37 -22.20 20.58
C GLU A 325 1.37 -23.19 19.40
N ASP A 326 0.17 -23.54 18.90
CA ASP A 326 -0.03 -24.39 17.72
C ASP A 326 0.59 -23.76 16.46
N GLY A 327 0.39 -22.45 16.26
CA GLY A 327 1.00 -21.72 15.16
C GLY A 327 2.52 -21.57 15.31
N ARG A 328 3.04 -21.41 16.54
CA ARG A 328 4.48 -21.34 16.81
C ARG A 328 5.20 -22.64 16.48
N ALA A 329 4.64 -23.78 16.86
CA ALA A 329 5.21 -25.09 16.54
C ALA A 329 5.31 -25.28 15.02
N SER A 330 4.24 -24.91 14.31
CA SER A 330 4.13 -25.02 12.86
C SER A 330 5.08 -24.05 12.12
N LEU A 331 5.22 -22.81 12.61
CA LEU A 331 6.18 -21.84 12.10
C LEU A 331 7.63 -22.31 12.32
N THR A 332 7.91 -22.96 13.45
CA THR A 332 9.24 -23.52 13.73
C THR A 332 9.56 -24.65 12.75
N GLN A 333 8.62 -25.55 12.49
CA GLN A 333 8.77 -26.58 11.46
C GLN A 333 8.99 -25.97 10.08
N PHE A 334 8.28 -24.88 9.75
CA PHE A 334 8.51 -24.12 8.53
C PHE A 334 9.93 -23.55 8.49
N GLN A 335 10.40 -22.85 9.52
CA GLN A 335 11.78 -22.33 9.53
C GLN A 335 12.83 -23.43 9.36
N GLN A 336 12.61 -24.61 9.94
CA GLN A 336 13.53 -25.74 9.92
C GLN A 336 13.51 -26.56 8.63
N GLY A 337 12.58 -26.31 7.69
CA GLY A 337 12.51 -27.13 6.47
C GLY A 337 11.61 -28.34 6.55
N LEU A 338 10.87 -28.52 7.64
CA LEU A 338 10.09 -29.72 7.95
C LEU A 338 8.64 -29.65 7.44
N SER A 339 8.17 -28.47 7.05
CA SER A 339 6.87 -28.26 6.39
C SER A 339 7.05 -27.74 4.96
N GLY A 340 5.93 -27.53 4.25
CA GLY A 340 5.88 -27.13 2.84
C GLY A 340 6.60 -25.83 2.46
N LEU A 341 6.44 -25.41 1.21
CA LEU A 341 7.09 -24.20 0.66
C LEU A 341 6.46 -22.91 1.15
N ALA A 342 5.25 -23.00 1.69
CA ALA A 342 4.64 -21.91 2.41
C ALA A 342 3.98 -22.41 3.69
N TYR A 343 3.75 -21.46 4.59
CA TYR A 343 3.05 -21.67 5.83
C TYR A 343 2.05 -20.54 6.05
N HIS A 344 0.82 -20.93 6.37
CA HIS A 344 -0.27 -20.01 6.66
C HIS A 344 -0.43 -19.86 8.17
N ILE A 345 -0.46 -18.62 8.63
CA ILE A 345 -0.95 -18.27 9.95
C ILE A 345 -2.34 -17.69 9.76
N GLY A 346 -3.35 -18.49 10.11
CA GLY A 346 -4.74 -18.06 10.07
C GLY A 346 -5.05 -17.00 11.13
N PRO A 347 -6.17 -16.26 11.00
CA PRO A 347 -6.56 -15.25 11.98
C PRO A 347 -6.78 -15.82 13.38
N SER A 348 -7.17 -17.09 13.49
CA SER A 348 -7.32 -17.80 14.76
C SER A 348 -5.98 -18.13 15.43
N GLN A 349 -4.86 -18.09 14.71
CA GLN A 349 -3.54 -18.38 15.27
C GLN A 349 -2.77 -17.09 15.60
N LEU A 350 -3.17 -15.98 15.00
CA LEU A 350 -2.59 -14.66 15.23
C LEU A 350 -3.23 -14.01 16.47
N VAL A 351 -2.39 -13.59 17.42
CA VAL A 351 -2.81 -12.86 18.62
C VAL A 351 -2.64 -11.36 18.43
N ASP A 352 -1.54 -10.97 17.80
CA ASP A 352 -1.22 -9.58 17.51
C ASP A 352 -0.38 -9.48 16.24
N PHE A 353 -0.52 -8.36 15.53
CA PHE A 353 0.23 -8.08 14.31
C PHE A 353 0.44 -6.59 14.11
N GLU A 354 1.70 -6.23 13.96
CA GLU A 354 2.12 -4.87 13.66
C GLU A 354 3.11 -4.91 12.50
N TRP A 355 2.87 -4.06 11.50
CA TRP A 355 3.82 -3.80 10.43
C TRP A 355 4.21 -2.33 10.44
N ARG A 356 5.48 -2.09 10.75
CA ARG A 356 6.10 -0.77 10.68
C ARG A 356 6.96 -0.62 9.45
N VAL A 357 6.87 0.53 8.78
CA VAL A 357 7.74 0.90 7.66
C VAL A 357 8.35 2.26 7.96
N GLY A 358 9.67 2.35 8.00
CA GLY A 358 10.36 3.57 8.50
C GLY A 358 9.97 3.93 9.93
N GLY A 359 9.56 2.94 10.73
CA GLY A 359 9.04 3.11 12.09
C GLY A 359 7.56 3.52 12.19
N VAL A 360 6.89 3.82 11.07
CA VAL A 360 5.45 4.17 11.04
C VAL A 360 4.59 2.92 11.01
N ASN A 361 3.64 2.80 11.93
CA ASN A 361 2.67 1.70 11.95
C ASN A 361 1.67 1.86 10.78
N LEU A 362 1.54 0.83 9.94
CA LEU A 362 0.61 0.83 8.82
C LEU A 362 -0.86 0.63 9.22
N GLY A 363 -1.14 0.30 10.49
CA GLY A 363 -2.49 0.10 11.01
C GLY A 363 -3.25 -0.96 10.23
N LEU A 364 -2.58 -2.06 9.85
CA LEU A 364 -3.20 -3.16 9.15
C LEU A 364 -4.11 -3.92 10.11
N GLU A 365 -5.28 -4.33 9.63
CA GLU A 365 -6.18 -5.15 10.42
C GLU A 365 -5.60 -6.56 10.56
N MET A 366 -5.90 -7.21 11.68
CA MET A 366 -5.50 -8.61 11.88
C MET A 366 -6.16 -9.48 10.81
N GLY A 367 -5.32 -9.92 9.87
CA GLY A 367 -5.70 -10.83 8.80
C GLY A 367 -5.00 -12.17 8.96
N SER A 368 -4.78 -12.83 7.83
CA SER A 368 -3.96 -14.03 7.78
C SER A 368 -2.63 -13.74 7.10
N LEU A 369 -1.56 -14.40 7.55
CA LEU A 369 -0.23 -14.23 7.00
C LEU A 369 0.18 -15.49 6.27
N VAL A 370 0.84 -15.32 5.12
CA VAL A 370 1.44 -16.42 4.39
C VAL A 370 2.94 -16.18 4.33
N PHE A 371 3.70 -17.08 4.93
CA PHE A 371 5.14 -17.12 4.79
C PHE A 371 5.46 -18.02 3.62
N VAL A 372 6.17 -17.50 2.62
CA VAL A 372 6.68 -18.31 1.50
C VAL A 372 8.19 -18.38 1.64
N ARG A 373 8.79 -19.57 1.48
CA ARG A 373 10.24 -19.68 1.47
C ARG A 373 10.78 -18.88 0.30
N SER A 374 11.84 -18.13 0.51
CA SER A 374 12.59 -17.58 -0.61
C SER A 374 13.32 -18.74 -1.33
N HIS A 375 13.32 -18.72 -2.66
CA HIS A 375 14.04 -19.71 -3.45
C HIS A 375 15.54 -19.46 -3.35
N THR A 376 16.32 -20.54 -3.30
CA THR A 376 17.79 -20.45 -3.23
C THR A 376 18.39 -20.15 -4.59
N ILE A 377 17.75 -20.61 -5.67
CA ILE A 377 18.17 -20.41 -7.06
C ILE A 377 16.91 -20.20 -7.93
N GLU A 378 16.96 -19.24 -8.85
CA GLU A 378 16.00 -19.09 -9.95
C GLU A 378 16.77 -19.08 -11.27
N LYS A 379 16.34 -19.91 -12.23
CA LYS A 379 16.94 -20.09 -13.55
C LYS A 379 15.86 -20.20 -14.62
N THR A 380 16.21 -19.86 -15.86
CA THR A 380 15.40 -20.15 -17.04
C THR A 380 15.97 -21.39 -17.72
N VAL A 381 15.14 -22.40 -17.97
CA VAL A 381 15.56 -23.68 -18.55
C VAL A 381 14.64 -24.13 -19.67
N ASP A 382 15.19 -24.88 -20.61
CA ASP A 382 14.41 -25.61 -21.61
C ASP A 382 14.18 -27.05 -21.15
N ILE A 383 12.99 -27.58 -21.42
CA ILE A 383 12.60 -28.96 -21.10
C ILE A 383 12.39 -29.71 -22.40
N GLU A 384 13.02 -30.87 -22.54
CA GLU A 384 12.86 -31.75 -23.70
C GLU A 384 12.40 -33.13 -23.24
N PHE A 385 11.35 -33.65 -23.88
CA PHE A 385 10.90 -35.03 -23.70
C PHE A 385 11.46 -35.91 -24.82
N THR A 386 11.75 -37.18 -24.53
CA THR A 386 12.28 -38.11 -25.53
C THR A 386 11.35 -38.34 -26.73
N GLY A 387 10.04 -38.07 -26.60
CA GLY A 387 9.08 -38.08 -27.71
C GLY A 387 9.06 -36.83 -28.57
N GLY A 388 9.98 -35.88 -28.36
CA GLY A 388 10.17 -34.68 -29.18
C GLY A 388 9.39 -33.44 -28.74
N LEU A 389 8.67 -33.49 -27.61
CA LEU A 389 8.04 -32.31 -27.03
C LEU A 389 9.11 -31.42 -26.38
N CYS A 390 9.14 -30.14 -26.75
CA CYS A 390 10.05 -29.16 -26.16
C CYS A 390 9.26 -27.97 -25.57
N ILE A 391 9.64 -27.58 -24.36
CA ILE A 391 9.12 -26.41 -23.65
C ILE A 391 10.29 -25.46 -23.46
N ARG A 392 10.18 -24.26 -24.00
CA ARG A 392 11.23 -23.24 -23.91
C ARG A 392 10.97 -22.29 -22.75
N ASP A 393 12.04 -21.71 -22.22
CA ASP A 393 12.02 -20.63 -21.23
C ASP A 393 11.19 -20.94 -19.96
N ALA A 394 11.20 -22.20 -19.51
CA ALA A 394 10.53 -22.58 -18.27
C ALA A 394 11.29 -22.02 -17.06
N THR A 395 10.59 -21.46 -16.08
CA THR A 395 11.23 -20.95 -14.86
C THR A 395 11.48 -22.12 -13.89
N LEU A 396 12.74 -22.41 -13.60
CA LEU A 396 13.16 -23.36 -12.58
C LEU A 396 13.51 -22.62 -11.29
N ARG A 397 12.79 -22.91 -10.21
CA ARG A 397 13.12 -22.48 -8.85
C ARG A 397 13.57 -23.66 -8.00
N ILE A 398 14.66 -23.49 -7.28
CA ILE A 398 15.19 -24.51 -6.38
C ILE A 398 15.13 -24.00 -4.94
N TYR A 399 14.50 -24.78 -4.07
CA TYR A 399 14.42 -24.53 -2.64
C TYR A 399 15.19 -25.62 -1.91
N SER A 400 16.21 -25.24 -1.14
CA SER A 400 17.00 -26.17 -0.34
C SER A 400 16.72 -25.96 1.14
N SER A 401 16.43 -27.05 1.86
CA SER A 401 16.34 -27.08 3.32
C SER A 401 17.34 -28.10 3.90
N PRO A 402 17.57 -28.16 5.22
CA PRO A 402 18.44 -29.18 5.82
C PRO A 402 18.06 -30.62 5.47
N GLU A 403 16.77 -30.91 5.27
CA GLU A 403 16.24 -32.27 5.08
C GLU A 403 15.88 -32.61 3.63
N GLN A 404 15.62 -31.62 2.78
CA GLN A 404 15.14 -31.86 1.41
C GLN A 404 15.56 -30.78 0.41
N VAL A 405 15.38 -31.10 -0.88
CA VAL A 405 15.47 -30.16 -2.00
C VAL A 405 14.19 -30.26 -2.81
N ASP A 406 13.52 -29.13 -3.06
CA ASP A 406 12.37 -29.02 -3.94
C ASP A 406 12.76 -28.27 -5.22
N PHE A 407 12.51 -28.89 -6.37
CA PHE A 407 12.63 -28.28 -7.69
C PHE A 407 11.23 -27.94 -8.18
N LEU A 408 11.01 -26.68 -8.56
CA LEU A 408 9.75 -26.20 -9.09
C LEU A 408 9.98 -25.69 -10.50
N VAL A 409 9.38 -26.36 -11.46
CA VAL A 409 9.42 -25.95 -12.86
C VAL A 409 8.06 -25.36 -13.21
N TYR A 410 8.08 -24.10 -13.62
CA TYR A 410 6.91 -23.34 -14.00
C TYR A 410 6.87 -23.19 -15.52
N THR A 411 5.71 -23.50 -16.09
CA THR A 411 5.31 -23.12 -17.44
C THR A 411 4.14 -22.13 -17.34
N ASP A 412 3.59 -21.72 -18.48
CA ASP A 412 2.37 -20.89 -18.51
C ASP A 412 1.20 -21.54 -17.77
N LEU A 413 1.05 -22.86 -17.87
CA LEU A 413 -0.10 -23.57 -17.31
C LEU A 413 0.23 -24.48 -16.13
N HIS A 414 1.47 -24.89 -15.95
CA HIS A 414 1.83 -25.95 -15.00
C HIS A 414 2.89 -25.52 -14.01
N LYS A 415 2.77 -26.10 -12.82
CA LYS A 415 3.84 -26.20 -11.83
C LYS A 415 4.14 -27.69 -11.66
N VAL A 416 5.33 -28.08 -12.04
CA VAL A 416 5.89 -29.41 -11.75
C VAL A 416 6.77 -29.25 -10.51
N GLN A 417 6.42 -29.95 -9.43
CA GLN A 417 7.21 -30.00 -8.21
C GLN A 417 7.89 -31.36 -8.09
N ILE A 418 9.22 -31.37 -8.03
CA ILE A 418 10.02 -32.56 -7.76
C ILE A 418 10.63 -32.40 -6.38
N ARG A 419 10.30 -33.29 -5.46
CA ARG A 419 10.83 -33.29 -4.10
C ARG A 419 11.81 -34.42 -3.90
N VAL A 420 13.00 -34.08 -3.41
CA VAL A 420 14.10 -35.00 -3.13
C VAL A 420 14.51 -34.88 -1.66
N PRO A 421 14.12 -35.82 -0.79
CA PRO A 421 14.65 -35.89 0.57
C PRO A 421 16.17 -36.10 0.52
N LYS A 422 16.96 -35.30 1.23
CA LYS A 422 18.44 -35.39 1.21
C LYS A 422 18.94 -36.75 1.70
N LYS A 423 18.24 -37.36 2.66
CA LYS A 423 18.49 -38.75 3.10
C LYS A 423 18.38 -39.80 1.99
N ASN A 424 17.67 -39.49 0.91
CA ASN A 424 17.49 -40.37 -0.24
C ASN A 424 18.50 -40.10 -1.36
N ILE A 425 19.45 -39.16 -1.17
CA ILE A 425 20.52 -38.89 -2.13
C ILE A 425 21.70 -39.81 -1.80
N HIS A 426 22.06 -40.66 -2.75
CA HIS A 426 23.16 -41.62 -2.63
C HIS A 426 24.10 -41.50 -3.83
N ALA A 427 25.30 -42.07 -3.72
CA ALA A 427 26.30 -42.05 -4.79
C ALA A 427 25.81 -42.64 -6.13
N LYS A 428 24.79 -43.53 -6.09
CA LYS A 428 24.21 -44.18 -7.28
C LYS A 428 22.93 -43.50 -7.80
N GLY A 429 22.50 -42.38 -7.21
CA GLY A 429 21.28 -41.66 -7.60
C GLY A 429 20.41 -41.28 -6.41
N PHE A 430 19.19 -40.80 -6.68
CA PHE A 430 18.26 -40.34 -5.65
C PHE A 430 16.83 -40.85 -5.88
N LYS A 431 16.06 -41.03 -4.79
CA LYS A 431 14.61 -41.26 -4.87
C LYS A 431 13.88 -39.92 -4.71
N TYR A 432 12.88 -39.69 -5.56
CA TYR A 432 12.09 -38.45 -5.59
C TYR A 432 10.59 -38.75 -5.67
N SER A 433 9.78 -37.75 -5.31
CA SER A 433 8.36 -37.68 -5.64
C SER A 433 8.12 -36.50 -6.57
N ALA A 434 7.25 -36.65 -7.56
CA ALA A 434 6.91 -35.59 -8.49
C ALA A 434 5.39 -35.36 -8.53
N THR A 435 4.99 -34.09 -8.51
CA THR A 435 3.58 -33.69 -8.58
C THR A 435 3.44 -32.66 -9.70
N VAL A 436 2.42 -32.82 -10.55
CA VAL A 436 2.10 -31.87 -11.61
C VAL A 436 0.77 -31.21 -11.28
N SER A 437 0.79 -29.89 -11.13
CA SER A 437 -0.37 -29.07 -10.78
C SER A 437 -0.61 -28.02 -11.85
N ARG A 438 -1.88 -27.64 -12.07
CA ARG A 438 -2.20 -26.47 -12.91
C ARG A 438 -2.01 -25.19 -12.11
N ARG A 439 -1.42 -24.17 -12.73
CA ARG A 439 -1.25 -22.84 -12.14
C ARG A 439 -2.54 -22.03 -12.13
N HIS A 440 -3.47 -22.33 -13.03
CA HIS A 440 -4.70 -21.58 -13.20
C HIS A 440 -5.91 -22.51 -13.23
N ARG A 441 -7.05 -22.03 -12.68
CA ARG A 441 -8.35 -22.73 -12.77
C ARG A 441 -8.95 -22.70 -14.18
N TYR A 442 -8.36 -21.90 -15.07
CA TYR A 442 -8.79 -21.68 -16.46
C TYR A 442 -7.65 -22.04 -17.42
N THR A 443 -7.98 -22.22 -18.69
CA THR A 443 -7.04 -22.36 -19.79
C THR A 443 -6.83 -21.00 -20.44
N ASP A 444 -5.57 -20.56 -20.60
CA ASP A 444 -5.25 -19.21 -21.08
C ASP A 444 -5.52 -19.01 -22.57
N SER A 445 -5.26 -20.04 -23.38
CA SER A 445 -5.52 -20.11 -24.81
C SER A 445 -5.68 -21.56 -25.28
N VAL A 446 -6.24 -21.74 -26.48
CA VAL A 446 -6.36 -23.08 -27.07
C VAL A 446 -4.98 -23.74 -27.25
N ASP A 447 -3.96 -22.97 -27.66
CA ASP A 447 -2.58 -23.46 -27.81
C ASP A 447 -1.97 -23.93 -26.49
N SER A 448 -2.21 -23.18 -25.41
CA SER A 448 -1.77 -23.59 -24.07
C SER A 448 -2.43 -24.91 -23.65
N GLY A 449 -3.72 -25.08 -23.94
CA GLY A 449 -4.45 -26.33 -23.68
C GLY A 449 -3.89 -27.51 -24.48
N LEU A 450 -3.47 -27.30 -25.72
CA LEU A 450 -2.80 -28.33 -26.53
C LEU A 450 -1.44 -28.71 -25.97
N LEU A 451 -0.64 -27.72 -25.56
CA LEU A 451 0.63 -27.97 -24.90
C LEU A 451 0.42 -28.84 -23.64
N HIS A 452 -0.60 -28.51 -22.83
CA HIS A 452 -0.95 -29.31 -21.66
C HIS A 452 -1.30 -30.76 -22.01
N ALA A 453 -2.13 -30.96 -23.03
CA ALA A 453 -2.52 -32.28 -23.48
C ALA A 453 -1.30 -33.12 -23.88
N ARG A 454 -0.35 -32.52 -24.60
CA ARG A 454 0.90 -33.18 -24.99
C ARG A 454 1.80 -33.50 -23.79
N ILE A 455 1.89 -32.61 -22.80
CA ILE A 455 2.63 -32.88 -21.55
C ILE A 455 2.04 -34.10 -20.84
N LEU A 456 0.70 -34.15 -20.66
CA LEU A 456 0.03 -35.28 -20.02
C LEU A 456 0.28 -36.59 -20.74
N GLN A 457 0.21 -36.59 -22.07
CA GLN A 457 0.48 -37.78 -22.86
C GLN A 457 1.95 -38.22 -22.76
N SER A 458 2.90 -37.29 -22.78
CA SER A 458 4.34 -37.58 -22.69
C SER A 458 4.70 -38.19 -21.33
N LEU A 459 4.19 -37.60 -20.24
CA LEU A 459 4.31 -38.15 -18.89
C LEU A 459 3.59 -39.50 -18.77
N GLY A 460 2.39 -39.63 -19.34
CA GLY A 460 1.62 -40.88 -19.31
C GLY A 460 2.32 -42.05 -20.00
N ARG A 461 3.04 -41.78 -21.10
CA ARG A 461 3.88 -42.75 -21.84
C ARG A 461 5.19 -43.09 -21.11
N GLY A 462 5.56 -42.33 -20.09
CA GLY A 462 6.81 -42.51 -19.36
C GLY A 462 8.04 -42.03 -20.13
N GLU A 463 7.86 -41.05 -21.03
CA GLU A 463 8.97 -40.48 -21.81
C GLU A 463 10.05 -39.91 -20.87
N GLY A 464 11.31 -40.05 -21.27
CA GLY A 464 12.43 -39.43 -20.58
C GLY A 464 12.38 -37.91 -20.68
N ILE A 465 13.03 -37.22 -19.75
CA ILE A 465 13.06 -35.75 -19.66
C ILE A 465 14.51 -35.28 -19.56
N ALA A 466 14.86 -34.24 -20.31
CA ALA A 466 16.11 -33.51 -20.21
C ALA A 466 15.86 -32.03 -19.95
N LEU A 467 16.76 -31.40 -19.18
CA LEU A 467 16.78 -29.97 -18.89
C LEU A 467 18.03 -29.35 -19.52
N TYR A 468 17.86 -28.19 -20.13
CA TYR A 468 18.95 -27.41 -20.71
C TYR A 468 18.97 -25.99 -20.15
N GLU A 469 20.15 -25.44 -19.95
CA GLU A 469 20.40 -24.04 -19.57
C GLU A 469 21.39 -23.46 -20.59
N ASP A 470 21.05 -22.32 -21.19
CA ASP A 470 21.87 -21.68 -22.24
C ASP A 470 22.28 -22.63 -23.38
N GLY A 471 21.42 -23.62 -23.68
CA GLY A 471 21.65 -24.65 -24.70
C GLY A 471 22.49 -25.85 -24.24
N GLU A 472 23.03 -25.84 -23.03
CA GLU A 472 23.78 -26.97 -22.46
C GLU A 472 22.89 -27.86 -21.60
N ARG A 473 23.02 -29.19 -21.75
CA ARG A 473 22.22 -30.15 -20.98
C ARG A 473 22.71 -30.24 -19.54
N ILE A 474 21.92 -29.75 -18.60
CA ILE A 474 22.26 -29.73 -17.16
C ILE A 474 21.77 -30.97 -16.40
N TRP A 475 20.71 -31.62 -16.88
CA TRP A 475 20.14 -32.81 -16.24
C TRP A 475 19.34 -33.66 -17.23
N SER A 476 19.29 -34.97 -17.03
CA SER A 476 18.35 -35.83 -17.76
C SER A 476 17.96 -37.08 -16.98
N LYS A 477 16.82 -37.65 -17.36
CA LYS A 477 16.31 -38.94 -16.90
C LYS A 477 15.75 -39.70 -18.09
N GLU A 478 16.24 -40.91 -18.33
CA GLU A 478 15.89 -41.69 -19.53
C GLU A 478 14.43 -42.14 -19.59
N GLU A 479 13.81 -42.44 -18.44
CA GLU A 479 12.41 -42.86 -18.38
C GLU A 479 11.72 -42.28 -17.13
N THR A 480 10.45 -41.92 -17.29
CA THR A 480 9.57 -41.49 -16.19
C THR A 480 8.50 -42.54 -15.89
N PRO A 481 7.90 -42.55 -14.69
CA PRO A 481 6.84 -43.49 -14.35
C PRO A 481 5.65 -43.38 -15.30
N ARG A 482 5.20 -44.51 -15.87
CA ARG A 482 4.03 -44.56 -16.76
C ARG A 482 2.72 -44.36 -16.00
N GLY A 483 1.79 -43.64 -16.60
CA GLY A 483 0.48 -43.36 -16.03
C GLY A 483 -0.64 -43.37 -17.08
N LEU A 484 -1.34 -44.51 -17.20
CA LEU A 484 -2.49 -44.69 -18.11
C LEU A 484 -3.59 -43.61 -17.99
N PRO A 485 -3.94 -43.09 -16.80
CA PRO A 485 -4.94 -42.01 -16.68
C PRO A 485 -4.55 -40.72 -17.40
N PHE A 486 -3.26 -40.36 -17.39
CA PHE A 486 -2.78 -39.14 -18.04
C PHE A 486 -2.88 -39.21 -19.56
N ILE A 487 -2.70 -40.39 -20.15
CA ILE A 487 -2.86 -40.60 -21.59
C ILE A 487 -4.30 -40.29 -22.00
N LYS A 488 -5.29 -40.92 -21.35
CA LYS A 488 -6.72 -40.70 -21.68
C LYS A 488 -7.16 -39.26 -21.48
N GLN A 489 -6.72 -38.62 -20.39
CA GLN A 489 -7.02 -37.22 -20.12
C GLN A 489 -6.38 -36.31 -21.17
N GLY A 490 -5.12 -36.56 -21.53
CA GLY A 490 -4.42 -35.82 -22.56
C GLY A 490 -5.08 -35.95 -23.93
N GLU A 491 -5.47 -37.15 -24.36
CA GLU A 491 -6.17 -37.38 -25.63
C GLU A 491 -7.53 -36.67 -25.69
N SER A 492 -8.30 -36.74 -24.60
CA SER A 492 -9.59 -36.04 -24.51
C SER A 492 -9.42 -34.52 -24.56
N LEU A 493 -8.43 -33.98 -23.85
CA LEU A 493 -8.16 -32.55 -23.83
C LEU A 493 -7.68 -32.06 -25.20
N GLU A 494 -6.76 -32.80 -25.83
CA GLU A 494 -6.26 -32.47 -27.17
C GLU A 494 -7.42 -32.38 -28.17
N ARG A 495 -8.33 -33.37 -28.16
CA ARG A 495 -9.51 -33.36 -29.02
C ARG A 495 -10.36 -32.11 -28.80
N ASN A 496 -10.65 -31.77 -27.55
CA ASN A 496 -11.45 -30.59 -27.22
C ASN A 496 -10.78 -29.29 -27.68
N MET A 497 -9.46 -29.17 -27.52
CA MET A 497 -8.72 -28.00 -27.97
C MET A 497 -8.67 -27.91 -29.51
N GLN A 498 -8.45 -29.02 -30.21
CA GLN A 498 -8.51 -29.07 -31.67
C GLN A 498 -9.89 -28.65 -32.19
N THR A 499 -10.97 -29.08 -31.53
CA THR A 499 -12.33 -28.63 -31.81
C THR A 499 -12.46 -27.12 -31.65
N LEU A 500 -11.95 -26.53 -30.57
CA LEU A 500 -11.95 -25.07 -30.39
C LEU A 500 -11.10 -24.35 -31.45
N GLN A 501 -9.97 -24.89 -31.90
CA GLN A 501 -9.15 -24.28 -32.97
C GLN A 501 -9.95 -24.15 -34.28
N VAL A 502 -10.80 -25.13 -34.60
CA VAL A 502 -11.69 -25.07 -35.76
C VAL A 502 -12.66 -23.89 -35.63
N VAL A 503 -13.24 -23.72 -34.44
CA VAL A 503 -14.16 -22.61 -34.17
C VAL A 503 -13.44 -21.26 -34.21
N GLU A 504 -12.25 -21.15 -33.60
CA GLU A 504 -11.41 -19.95 -33.66
C GLU A 504 -11.10 -19.53 -35.10
N LYS A 505 -10.79 -20.51 -35.97
CA LYS A 505 -10.54 -20.28 -37.39
C LYS A 505 -11.81 -19.89 -38.14
N GLY A 506 -12.93 -20.59 -37.88
CA GLY A 506 -14.20 -20.38 -38.57
C GLY A 506 -14.83 -19.02 -38.30
N PHE A 507 -14.66 -18.47 -37.10
CA PHE A 507 -15.20 -17.16 -36.69
C PHE A 507 -14.14 -16.05 -36.63
N ASN A 508 -12.87 -16.35 -36.92
CA ASN A 508 -11.74 -15.44 -36.78
C ASN A 508 -11.63 -14.81 -35.37
N ILE A 509 -11.71 -15.66 -34.34
CA ILE A 509 -11.64 -15.26 -32.93
C ILE A 509 -10.49 -15.96 -32.21
N ARG A 510 -10.22 -15.53 -30.97
CA ARG A 510 -9.31 -16.23 -30.06
C ARG A 510 -9.96 -16.38 -28.69
N PHE A 511 -10.12 -17.61 -28.23
CA PHE A 511 -10.57 -17.89 -26.88
C PHE A 511 -9.43 -17.59 -25.90
N ARG A 512 -9.75 -16.87 -24.83
CA ARG A 512 -8.80 -16.48 -23.79
C ARG A 512 -9.42 -16.73 -22.42
N ARG A 513 -8.64 -17.29 -21.50
CA ARG A 513 -9.01 -17.46 -20.08
C ARG A 513 -10.40 -18.09 -19.91
N PHE A 514 -10.52 -19.35 -20.30
CA PHE A 514 -11.78 -20.07 -20.34
C PHE A 514 -11.74 -21.40 -19.60
N LYS A 515 -12.91 -21.90 -19.19
CA LYS A 515 -13.09 -23.25 -18.63
C LYS A 515 -14.15 -23.96 -19.44
N LEU A 516 -13.84 -25.17 -19.91
CA LEU A 516 -14.80 -26.01 -20.62
C LEU A 516 -15.77 -26.67 -19.64
N THR A 517 -17.06 -26.46 -19.85
CA THR A 517 -18.15 -27.27 -19.28
C THR A 517 -18.57 -28.38 -20.24
N GLY A 518 -19.44 -29.29 -19.80
CA GLY A 518 -20.02 -30.32 -20.69
C GLY A 518 -20.73 -29.70 -21.90
N ASP A 519 -21.55 -28.68 -21.65
CA ASP A 519 -22.31 -27.97 -22.68
C ASP A 519 -21.40 -27.24 -23.68
N ASP A 520 -20.28 -26.67 -23.21
CA ASP A 520 -19.29 -26.04 -24.09
C ASP A 520 -18.62 -27.06 -25.02
N ILE A 521 -18.34 -28.28 -24.52
CA ILE A 521 -17.74 -29.35 -25.32
C ILE A 521 -18.70 -29.78 -26.42
N ASP A 522 -19.97 -30.00 -26.08
CA ASP A 522 -20.99 -30.41 -27.04
C ASP A 522 -21.25 -29.32 -28.09
N THR A 523 -21.35 -28.06 -27.66
CA THR A 523 -21.52 -26.90 -28.54
C THR A 523 -20.34 -26.71 -29.47
N ALA A 524 -19.10 -26.79 -28.95
CA ALA A 524 -17.89 -26.69 -29.76
C ALA A 524 -17.79 -27.84 -30.76
N ALA A 525 -18.15 -29.07 -30.35
CA ALA A 525 -18.15 -30.23 -31.23
C ALA A 525 -19.15 -30.06 -32.38
N GLU A 526 -20.35 -29.57 -32.10
CA GLU A 526 -21.36 -29.28 -33.12
C GLU A 526 -20.88 -28.21 -34.11
N LEU A 527 -20.42 -27.05 -33.60
CA LEU A 527 -19.87 -25.99 -34.43
C LEU A 527 -18.70 -26.47 -35.28
N SER A 528 -17.77 -27.23 -34.71
CA SER A 528 -16.64 -27.81 -35.45
C SER A 528 -17.10 -28.74 -36.55
N TYR A 529 -18.21 -29.46 -36.37
CA TYR A 529 -18.73 -30.38 -37.36
C TYR A 529 -19.36 -29.66 -38.55
N ILE A 530 -20.11 -28.59 -38.27
CA ILE A 530 -20.69 -27.69 -39.27
C ILE A 530 -19.56 -27.03 -40.07
N LEU A 531 -18.60 -26.41 -39.36
CA LEU A 531 -17.48 -25.67 -39.97
C LEU A 531 -16.57 -26.54 -40.84
N GLN A 532 -16.47 -27.84 -40.54
CA GLN A 532 -15.69 -28.83 -41.31
C GLN A 532 -16.52 -29.56 -42.38
N MET A 533 -17.81 -29.26 -42.52
CA MET A 533 -18.70 -29.88 -43.51
C MET A 533 -18.74 -31.42 -43.42
N LYS A 534 -18.75 -31.97 -42.20
CA LYS A 534 -18.78 -33.43 -41.98
C LYS A 534 -20.23 -33.99 -42.00
N THR A 535 -20.44 -35.30 -42.07
CA THR A 535 -21.80 -35.92 -42.07
C THR A 535 -22.22 -36.44 -40.69
N ARG A 536 -23.25 -35.89 -40.04
CA ARG A 536 -23.65 -36.30 -38.68
C ARG A 536 -24.75 -37.35 -38.74
N VAL A 537 -24.59 -38.46 -38.01
CA VAL A 537 -25.61 -39.53 -37.94
C VAL A 537 -26.29 -39.47 -36.56
N SER A 538 -27.61 -39.41 -36.54
CA SER A 538 -28.41 -39.40 -35.31
C SER A 538 -29.44 -40.54 -35.33
N LYS A 539 -29.76 -41.08 -34.14
CA LYS A 539 -30.80 -42.12 -33.98
C LYS A 539 -32.17 -41.48 -33.78
N ALA A 540 -33.15 -42.02 -34.51
CA ALA A 540 -34.59 -41.80 -34.40
C ALA A 540 -35.09 -40.34 -34.45
N PHE A 541 -35.55 -39.93 -35.62
CA PHE A 541 -36.46 -38.78 -35.76
C PHE A 541 -37.91 -39.26 -35.56
N LYS A 542 -38.64 -38.67 -34.61
CA LYS A 542 -40.11 -38.80 -34.47
C LYS A 542 -40.72 -37.41 -34.64
N GLY A 543 -41.10 -37.08 -35.87
CA GLY A 543 -41.73 -35.80 -36.18
C GLY A 543 -42.37 -35.82 -37.57
N TYR A 544 -43.29 -34.88 -37.80
CA TYR A 544 -43.85 -34.63 -39.12
C TYR A 544 -43.11 -33.44 -39.74
N VAL A 545 -42.55 -33.63 -40.93
CA VAL A 545 -42.01 -32.53 -41.74
C VAL A 545 -42.84 -32.46 -43.01
N ASP A 546 -43.47 -31.31 -43.22
CA ASP A 546 -44.16 -31.01 -44.48
C ASP A 546 -43.08 -30.52 -45.46
N ALA A 547 -42.93 -31.23 -46.59
CA ALA A 547 -41.93 -30.93 -47.61
C ALA A 547 -42.60 -30.74 -48.97
N VAL A 548 -42.09 -29.79 -49.75
CA VAL A 548 -42.51 -29.58 -51.15
C VAL A 548 -41.49 -30.28 -52.02
N VAL A 549 -41.97 -31.17 -52.90
CA VAL A 549 -41.09 -31.95 -53.78
C VAL A 549 -41.04 -31.29 -55.15
N GLU A 550 -39.84 -31.11 -55.70
CA GLU A 550 -39.61 -30.38 -56.96
C GLU A 550 -40.27 -31.05 -58.19
N ASP A 551 -40.34 -32.38 -58.25
CA ASP A 551 -41.06 -33.13 -59.32
C ASP A 551 -42.06 -34.14 -58.73
N PRO A 552 -43.25 -33.68 -58.31
CA PRO A 552 -44.24 -34.51 -57.62
C PRO A 552 -44.96 -35.50 -58.55
N SER A 553 -44.70 -35.44 -59.86
CA SER A 553 -45.37 -36.24 -60.89
C SER A 553 -44.83 -37.67 -61.01
N LYS A 554 -43.67 -37.96 -60.39
CA LYS A 554 -42.99 -39.27 -60.45
C LYS A 554 -43.04 -40.08 -59.15
N LEU A 555 -43.72 -39.59 -58.12
CA LEU A 555 -43.75 -40.23 -56.81
C LEU A 555 -45.07 -40.99 -56.56
N PRO A 556 -45.03 -42.26 -56.14
CA PRO A 556 -46.22 -43.03 -55.78
C PRO A 556 -46.89 -42.51 -54.50
N GLU A 557 -48.18 -42.84 -54.27
CA GLU A 557 -49.00 -42.31 -53.16
C GLU A 557 -48.45 -42.60 -51.74
N SER A 558 -47.67 -43.67 -51.57
CA SER A 558 -47.00 -44.05 -50.32
C SER A 558 -45.91 -45.09 -50.58
N GLN A 559 -44.65 -44.80 -50.24
CA GLN A 559 -43.54 -45.74 -50.32
C GLN A 559 -42.45 -45.40 -49.29
N ASP A 560 -41.62 -46.38 -48.92
CA ASP A 560 -40.41 -46.17 -48.13
C ASP A 560 -39.24 -45.84 -49.09
N GLN A 561 -38.69 -44.63 -49.03
CA GLN A 561 -37.52 -44.20 -49.82
C GLN A 561 -36.59 -43.30 -48.99
N ASP A 562 -35.34 -43.14 -49.41
CA ASP A 562 -34.46 -42.13 -48.83
C ASP A 562 -34.95 -40.73 -49.26
N VAL A 563 -35.26 -39.87 -48.29
CA VAL A 563 -35.74 -38.51 -48.55
C VAL A 563 -34.67 -37.52 -48.13
N VAL A 564 -34.29 -36.61 -49.02
CA VAL A 564 -33.36 -35.50 -48.74
C VAL A 564 -34.16 -34.22 -48.55
N VAL A 565 -33.98 -33.56 -47.40
CA VAL A 565 -34.60 -32.26 -47.11
C VAL A 565 -33.51 -31.22 -46.97
N HIS A 566 -33.53 -30.22 -47.85
CA HIS A 566 -32.64 -29.07 -47.76
C HIS A 566 -33.27 -28.01 -46.84
N GLN A 567 -32.48 -27.50 -45.91
CA GLN A 567 -32.90 -26.48 -44.96
C GLN A 567 -31.80 -25.43 -44.82
N GLN A 568 -32.17 -24.16 -44.99
CA GLN A 568 -31.33 -23.04 -44.58
C GLN A 568 -31.48 -22.83 -43.07
N LEU A 569 -30.36 -22.86 -42.36
CA LEU A 569 -30.31 -22.72 -40.91
C LEU A 569 -29.53 -21.46 -40.56
N ASP A 570 -30.11 -20.65 -39.68
CA ASP A 570 -29.49 -19.48 -39.08
C ASP A 570 -29.58 -19.64 -37.56
N THR A 571 -28.45 -19.97 -36.94
CA THR A 571 -28.41 -20.33 -35.52
C THR A 571 -27.33 -19.53 -34.81
N THR A 572 -27.67 -19.04 -33.62
CA THR A 572 -26.71 -18.40 -32.72
C THR A 572 -26.37 -19.35 -31.57
N TYR A 573 -25.08 -19.67 -31.45
CA TYR A 573 -24.53 -20.50 -30.39
C TYR A 573 -23.91 -19.63 -29.30
N THR A 574 -24.03 -20.06 -28.05
CA THR A 574 -23.29 -19.47 -26.93
C THR A 574 -22.15 -20.41 -26.57
N LEU A 575 -20.91 -19.94 -26.67
CA LEU A 575 -19.72 -20.74 -26.35
C LEU A 575 -18.70 -19.88 -25.61
N LEU A 576 -18.35 -20.26 -24.38
CA LEU A 576 -17.35 -19.53 -23.58
C LEU A 576 -17.62 -18.01 -23.48
N GLY A 577 -18.90 -17.64 -23.36
CA GLY A 577 -19.35 -16.25 -23.28
C GLY A 577 -19.46 -15.51 -24.61
N TRP A 578 -19.07 -16.13 -25.73
CA TRP A 578 -19.27 -15.57 -27.07
C TRP A 578 -20.66 -15.94 -27.59
N LYS A 579 -21.29 -15.02 -28.34
CA LYS A 579 -22.46 -15.34 -29.18
C LYS A 579 -22.04 -15.39 -30.64
N LEU A 580 -22.06 -16.60 -31.19
CA LEU A 580 -21.53 -16.95 -32.50
C LEU A 580 -22.69 -17.32 -33.43
N ARG A 581 -22.96 -16.49 -34.44
CA ARG A 581 -24.03 -16.74 -35.41
C ARG A 581 -23.46 -17.37 -36.67
N ILE A 582 -24.06 -18.48 -37.08
CA ILE A 582 -23.70 -19.20 -38.30
C ILE A 582 -24.95 -19.42 -39.15
N GLU A 583 -24.84 -19.05 -40.42
CA GLU A 583 -25.81 -19.31 -41.46
C GLU A 583 -25.24 -20.39 -42.38
N TYR A 584 -25.97 -21.48 -42.60
CA TYR A 584 -25.51 -22.61 -43.41
C TYR A 584 -26.68 -23.40 -43.99
N GLU A 585 -26.43 -24.07 -45.11
CA GLU A 585 -27.36 -25.05 -45.66
C GLU A 585 -27.12 -26.43 -45.04
N ALA A 586 -28.18 -27.15 -44.70
CA ALA A 586 -28.12 -28.54 -44.29
C ALA A 586 -29.04 -29.40 -45.16
N ALA A 587 -28.52 -30.53 -45.63
CA ALA A 587 -29.29 -31.57 -46.29
C ALA A 587 -29.50 -32.75 -45.32
N HIS A 588 -30.74 -32.95 -44.91
CA HIS A 588 -31.17 -34.01 -44.02
C HIS A 588 -31.60 -35.23 -44.82
N VAL A 589 -30.81 -36.29 -44.79
CA VAL A 589 -31.12 -37.58 -45.44
C VAL A 589 -31.81 -38.50 -44.43
N LEU A 590 -33.11 -38.66 -44.64
CA LEU A 590 -33.98 -39.52 -43.87
C LEU A 590 -34.00 -40.91 -44.53
N LYS A 591 -33.27 -41.86 -43.95
CA LYS A 591 -33.17 -43.22 -44.50
C LYS A 591 -34.49 -43.98 -44.39
N GLN A 592 -34.94 -44.58 -45.51
CA GLN A 592 -36.19 -45.36 -45.58
C GLN A 592 -37.41 -44.65 -44.99
N ALA A 593 -37.54 -43.35 -45.27
CA ALA A 593 -38.65 -42.56 -44.77
C ALA A 593 -39.94 -42.87 -45.53
N ARG A 594 -41.05 -42.97 -44.79
CA ARG A 594 -42.39 -43.11 -45.34
C ARG A 594 -43.02 -41.74 -45.51
N TYR A 595 -43.46 -41.40 -46.70
CA TYR A 595 -44.16 -40.14 -46.98
C TYR A 595 -45.59 -40.40 -47.44
N LYS A 596 -46.48 -39.41 -47.26
CA LYS A 596 -47.88 -39.44 -47.67
C LYS A 596 -48.30 -38.08 -48.22
N ARG A 597 -49.07 -38.05 -49.29
CA ARG A 597 -49.58 -36.79 -49.89
C ARG A 597 -50.48 -36.00 -48.95
N ARG A 598 -50.34 -34.67 -48.90
CA ARG A 598 -51.13 -33.79 -48.02
C ARG A 598 -52.36 -33.22 -48.75
N GLY A 599 -53.52 -33.86 -48.57
CA GLY A 599 -54.80 -33.35 -49.07
C GLY A 599 -54.92 -33.38 -50.61
N LYS A 600 -55.66 -32.42 -51.21
CA LYS A 600 -55.87 -32.31 -52.67
C LYS A 600 -54.72 -31.63 -53.42
N ASP A 601 -53.73 -31.10 -52.70
CA ASP A 601 -52.60 -30.41 -53.31
C ASP A 601 -51.60 -31.43 -53.89
N LYS A 602 -51.26 -31.27 -55.17
CA LYS A 602 -50.45 -32.25 -55.88
C LYS A 602 -48.97 -32.16 -55.55
N THR A 603 -48.51 -31.05 -54.98
CA THR A 603 -47.08 -30.73 -54.75
C THR A 603 -46.63 -30.91 -53.29
N ALA A 604 -47.57 -31.03 -52.35
CA ALA A 604 -47.30 -31.11 -50.92
C ALA A 604 -47.33 -32.56 -50.42
N TYR A 605 -46.20 -33.05 -49.89
CA TYR A 605 -46.09 -34.35 -49.23
C TYR A 605 -45.72 -34.15 -47.76
N ARG A 606 -46.28 -35.00 -46.90
CA ARG A 606 -45.96 -35.08 -45.48
C ARG A 606 -45.10 -36.31 -45.26
N ILE A 607 -43.92 -36.13 -44.68
CA ILE A 607 -43.11 -37.25 -44.19
C ILE A 607 -43.79 -37.76 -42.91
N THR A 608 -44.13 -39.05 -42.89
CA THR A 608 -44.99 -39.70 -41.87
C THR A 608 -44.30 -40.81 -41.08
N SER A 609 -43.03 -41.12 -41.33
CA SER A 609 -42.31 -42.19 -40.62
C SER A 609 -41.51 -41.73 -39.42
N ALA A 610 -41.44 -42.59 -38.41
CA ALA A 610 -40.27 -42.74 -37.57
C ALA A 610 -39.13 -43.38 -38.40
N THR A 611 -38.07 -42.64 -38.72
CA THR A 611 -36.89 -43.19 -39.40
C THR A 611 -35.92 -43.80 -38.40
N ARG A 612 -35.16 -44.83 -38.78
CA ARG A 612 -34.16 -45.44 -37.88
C ARG A 612 -32.91 -44.58 -37.74
N GLU A 613 -32.51 -43.92 -38.84
CA GLU A 613 -31.30 -43.09 -38.92
C GLU A 613 -31.58 -41.80 -39.72
N LEU A 614 -31.05 -40.69 -39.22
CA LEU A 614 -31.05 -39.39 -39.88
C LEU A 614 -29.59 -38.95 -40.08
N HIS A 615 -29.21 -38.73 -41.34
CA HIS A 615 -27.91 -38.16 -41.68
C HIS A 615 -28.09 -36.67 -41.98
N THR A 616 -27.34 -35.81 -41.32
CA THR A 616 -27.27 -34.39 -41.63
C THR A 616 -25.97 -34.11 -42.35
N LEU A 617 -26.07 -33.65 -43.59
CA LEU A 617 -24.96 -33.19 -44.43
C LEU A 617 -24.93 -31.67 -44.37
N TYR A 618 -23.82 -31.08 -43.92
CA TYR A 618 -23.65 -29.62 -43.92
C TYR A 618 -23.12 -29.17 -45.28
N GLY A 619 -23.74 -28.14 -45.85
CA GLY A 619 -23.48 -27.62 -47.19
C GLY A 619 -22.19 -26.79 -47.28
N PRO A 620 -21.71 -26.53 -48.51
CA PRO A 620 -20.45 -25.83 -48.76
C PRO A 620 -20.53 -24.31 -48.49
N GLU A 621 -21.72 -23.72 -48.53
CA GLU A 621 -21.93 -22.30 -48.26
C GLU A 621 -22.24 -22.09 -46.78
N GLN A 622 -21.37 -21.34 -46.09
CA GLN A 622 -21.56 -20.94 -44.70
C GLN A 622 -21.05 -19.52 -44.49
N ALA A 623 -21.81 -18.73 -43.73
CA ALA A 623 -21.43 -17.39 -43.29
C ALA A 623 -21.38 -17.35 -41.76
N THR A 624 -20.25 -16.93 -41.21
CA THR A 624 -20.03 -16.82 -39.77
C THR A 624 -19.93 -15.36 -39.35
N SER A 625 -20.52 -15.02 -38.20
CA SER A 625 -20.41 -13.70 -37.60
C SER A 625 -20.39 -13.75 -36.08
N VAL A 626 -19.71 -12.79 -35.45
CA VAL A 626 -19.71 -12.61 -34.00
C VAL A 626 -20.78 -11.60 -33.63
N VAL A 627 -21.78 -12.04 -32.87
CA VAL A 627 -22.88 -11.19 -32.39
C VAL A 627 -22.48 -10.47 -31.11
N GLU A 628 -21.77 -11.17 -30.23
CA GLU A 628 -21.28 -10.61 -28.96
C GLU A 628 -19.91 -11.20 -28.65
N ALA A 629 -18.95 -10.33 -28.34
CA ALA A 629 -17.60 -10.73 -27.96
C ALA A 629 -17.59 -11.28 -26.52
N GLY A 630 -16.92 -12.41 -26.32
CA GLY A 630 -16.75 -12.99 -25.00
C GLY A 630 -15.88 -12.14 -24.09
N LYS A 631 -16.22 -12.10 -22.80
CA LYS A 631 -15.41 -11.44 -21.77
C LYS A 631 -14.51 -12.47 -21.10
N PRO A 632 -13.18 -12.33 -21.16
CA PRO A 632 -12.28 -13.26 -20.51
C PRO A 632 -12.32 -13.09 -18.97
N GLU A 633 -12.25 -14.22 -18.26
CA GLU A 633 -12.25 -14.26 -16.78
C GLU A 633 -11.10 -13.41 -16.20
N PRO A 634 -11.32 -12.61 -15.15
CA PRO A 634 -10.32 -11.68 -14.63
C PRO A 634 -9.05 -12.39 -14.16
N ILE A 635 -7.88 -11.81 -14.48
CA ILE A 635 -6.59 -12.29 -13.98
C ILE A 635 -6.57 -12.07 -12.47
N GLN A 636 -6.58 -13.16 -11.70
CA GLN A 636 -6.09 -13.10 -10.33
C GLN A 636 -4.56 -12.97 -10.40
N ARG A 637 -3.98 -12.02 -9.65
CA ARG A 637 -2.52 -11.83 -9.60
C ARG A 637 -1.83 -13.17 -9.34
N LEU A 638 -0.73 -13.44 -10.04
CA LEU A 638 0.11 -14.63 -9.87
C LEU A 638 0.41 -14.90 -8.39
N ASP A 639 0.80 -13.86 -7.64
CA ASP A 639 1.06 -13.95 -6.20
C ASP A 639 -0.16 -14.48 -5.43
N LYS A 640 -1.37 -14.04 -5.80
CA LYS A 640 -2.61 -14.45 -5.13
C LYS A 640 -2.98 -15.91 -5.44
N ILE A 641 -2.72 -16.38 -6.67
CA ILE A 641 -2.98 -17.78 -7.05
C ILE A 641 -1.93 -18.72 -6.45
N GLU A 642 -0.65 -18.31 -6.39
CA GLU A 642 0.37 -19.06 -5.64
C GLU A 642 -0.04 -19.19 -4.17
N MET A 643 -0.49 -18.10 -3.53
CA MET A 643 -0.98 -18.14 -2.15
C MET A 643 -2.19 -19.07 -1.98
N GLU A 644 -3.20 -19.03 -2.88
CA GLU A 644 -4.36 -19.93 -2.84
C GLU A 644 -4.02 -21.41 -3.10
N THR A 645 -3.12 -21.71 -4.04
CA THR A 645 -2.66 -23.10 -4.29
C THR A 645 -1.79 -23.64 -3.16
N LEU A 646 -1.05 -22.77 -2.47
CA LEU A 646 -0.33 -23.11 -1.25
C LEU A 646 -1.27 -23.35 -0.05
N HIS A 647 -2.52 -22.87 -0.09
CA HIS A 647 -3.58 -23.18 0.88
C HIS A 647 -4.36 -24.47 0.57
N GLY A 648 -4.17 -25.07 -0.61
CA GLY A 648 -5.12 -26.05 -1.18
C GLY A 648 -4.80 -27.54 -1.03
N ASP A 649 -3.65 -27.94 -0.48
CA ASP A 649 -3.22 -29.36 -0.46
C ASP A 649 -3.43 -30.06 0.90
N GLU A 650 -4.36 -29.60 1.75
CA GLU A 650 -4.82 -30.34 2.94
C GLU A 650 -6.26 -30.86 2.84
N SER A 651 -6.77 -31.07 1.62
CA SER A 651 -8.01 -31.83 1.44
C SER A 651 -7.95 -32.75 0.22
N GLU A 652 -7.35 -33.92 0.41
CA GLU A 652 -7.88 -35.20 -0.11
C GLU A 652 -8.11 -36.16 1.07
#